data_AF-A0A2K1L8M5-F1
#
_entry.id   AF-A0A2K1L8M5-F1
#
_cell.length_a   1.000
_cell.length_b   1.000
_cell.length_c   1.000
_cell.angle_alpha   90.00
_cell.angle_beta   90.00
_cell.angle_gamma   90.00
#
_symmetry.space_group_name_H-M   'P 1'
#
loop_
_entity.id
_entity.type
_entity.pdbx_description
1 polymer ?
#
loop_
_entity_poly.entity_id
_entity_poly.type
_entity_poly.pdbx_seq_one_letter_code
_entity_poly.pdbx_strand_id
1 'polypeptide(L)'
;MGDFEDRAFATLDKNVKEFLAEIQGETALDGFRKEYEMLYATIQKQHNFEKILHQQHQNLSIAIAKNKKTMKDVEKINEQHQITIAQLKNDIDKNWILVDDAQDKESNYNIKINSLKKEIDELNKVVESGQTEAMAEDVQLQDLEKEKMNVLKERDAQMHALQELKNVLNEWSDKNQAIELEKINLEHSTSLLQEEYIMKRKECDRETKRKEKLEKEMKSLHLEMENKQEEIKKKQALMQEAQHQIDKLELKLKEQRTLIDKAQRELDLVLQKVAKVSIELEVQLKTNTQLMFENSQRQSELKAKEEEIETCKDNISKINKVCNNTHNKLKQVEFAKEDLEKHKAHIIEEKVNIEKEIELQKKKTNHAQKRIDECARERDVLNKMKSQVKGVVEKQQDLMQINQVRIHNLEVELSKYQGYIKKQLETILKLEEECNQKNMELQAYGLKHINACEELLKCETNNVKIQKEILAWEPKIKHQQNLYKVIQIERNVNNKKYIEAHDEIGEMKRKFKVMNNLVENLKDEITSKDVAIIKEHENHQKIEKEREKLKEELCKVQWKIKSIDVVINDHNLQNDSLKHILEEGDLDVMHQKKELEIVQSEKRVLGAQLIHKNNELMEVYNKIRIQESSIHKGHIDYCNRLSELRQYKFKLHNLKREYTMLTGSCKNIVILRKEVHNLSQQLVQEKTKVKALSEELENPLNVHRWRKLEGTDPHSYELIIKIQLLQKKLTSKTEEVIEKDILIREKEKLYIELCKISASQPGIEVAKQVDVYKRKLQDKMKHLSYITSELARNQIQVDEYKTEIDTSMKELDVVKKQYFANKKAELACQPKKPVYQF
;
A
#
# COMPACT_ATOMS: atom_id res chain seq x y z
N MET A 1 0.52 -37.34 30.18
CA MET A 1 0.07 -37.41 28.78
C MET A 1 1.07 -38.18 27.91
N GLY A 2 2.38 -37.89 27.97
CA GLY A 2 3.37 -38.60 27.13
C GLY A 2 3.42 -40.13 27.23
N ASP A 3 3.10 -40.71 28.39
CA ASP A 3 3.12 -42.18 28.58
C ASP A 3 1.98 -42.92 27.86
N PHE A 4 0.91 -42.21 27.50
CA PHE A 4 -0.22 -42.76 26.75
C PHE A 4 0.03 -42.70 25.23
N GLU A 5 0.63 -41.61 24.76
CA GLU A 5 1.00 -41.39 23.36
C GLU A 5 2.12 -42.34 22.91
N ASP A 6 3.14 -42.59 23.75
CA ASP A 6 4.20 -43.56 23.46
C ASP A 6 3.67 -45.00 23.33
N ARG A 7 2.65 -45.38 24.11
CA ARG A 7 1.99 -46.70 24.00
C ARG A 7 1.12 -46.81 22.75
N ALA A 8 0.39 -45.75 22.42
CA ALA A 8 -0.41 -45.71 21.20
C ALA A 8 0.49 -45.82 19.95
N PHE A 9 1.62 -45.11 19.93
CA PHE A 9 2.58 -45.18 18.84
C PHE A 9 3.27 -46.55 18.72
N ALA A 10 3.64 -47.17 19.85
CA ALA A 10 4.21 -48.53 19.85
C ALA A 10 3.23 -49.58 19.29
N THR A 11 1.93 -49.40 19.54
CA THR A 11 0.88 -50.26 18.99
C THR A 11 0.71 -50.04 17.49
N LEU A 12 0.78 -48.79 17.03
CA LEU A 12 0.74 -48.42 15.61
C LEU A 12 1.96 -48.96 14.84
N ASP A 13 3.17 -48.85 15.41
CA ASP A 13 4.41 -49.38 14.82
C ASP A 13 4.33 -50.89 14.61
N LYS A 14 3.80 -51.62 15.61
CA LYS A 14 3.59 -53.07 15.50
C LYS A 14 2.60 -53.42 14.37
N ASN A 15 1.44 -52.76 14.34
CA ASN A 15 0.42 -53.03 13.33
C ASN A 15 0.90 -52.69 11.90
N VAL A 16 1.68 -51.62 11.73
CA VAL A 16 2.23 -51.23 10.43
C VAL A 16 3.29 -52.22 9.95
N LYS A 17 4.15 -52.71 10.85
CA LYS A 17 5.14 -53.74 10.51
C LYS A 17 4.50 -55.08 10.14
N GLU A 18 3.44 -55.48 10.84
CA GLU A 18 2.66 -56.69 10.51
C GLU A 18 1.99 -56.55 9.14
N PHE A 19 1.34 -55.42 8.86
CA PHE A 19 0.71 -55.14 7.57
C PHE A 19 1.70 -55.08 6.39
N LEU A 20 2.88 -54.48 6.60
CA LEU A 20 3.93 -54.45 5.58
C LEU A 20 4.51 -55.85 5.29
N ALA A 21 4.55 -56.73 6.29
CA ALA A 21 4.98 -58.11 6.12
C ALA A 21 3.96 -58.96 5.35
N GLU A 22 2.65 -58.72 5.54
CA GLU A 22 1.57 -59.40 4.81
C GLU A 22 1.55 -59.05 3.31
N ILE A 23 1.88 -57.79 2.97
CA ILE A 23 1.85 -57.30 1.58
C ILE A 23 3.14 -57.61 0.80
N GLN A 24 4.20 -58.06 1.48
CA GLN A 24 5.54 -58.27 0.91
C GLN A 24 5.60 -59.34 -0.21
N GLY A 25 4.55 -60.12 -0.43
CA GLY A 25 4.45 -61.16 -1.46
C GLY A 25 3.65 -60.81 -2.72
N GLU A 26 2.87 -59.72 -2.73
CA GLU A 26 1.97 -59.38 -3.86
C GLU A 26 2.55 -58.26 -4.74
N THR A 27 2.97 -58.61 -5.96
CA THR A 27 3.59 -57.67 -6.91
C THR A 27 2.64 -56.57 -7.39
N ALA A 28 1.32 -56.78 -7.31
CA ALA A 28 0.32 -55.77 -7.64
C ALA A 28 0.24 -54.63 -6.60
N LEU A 29 0.65 -54.87 -5.35
CA LEU A 29 0.54 -53.93 -4.24
C LEU A 29 1.88 -53.24 -3.90
N ASP A 30 2.96 -53.50 -4.65
CA ASP A 30 4.30 -52.97 -4.35
C ASP A 30 4.36 -51.42 -4.46
N GLY A 31 3.52 -50.82 -5.30
CA GLY A 31 3.36 -49.36 -5.37
C GLY A 31 2.73 -48.77 -4.09
N PHE A 32 1.64 -49.39 -3.62
CA PHE A 32 0.97 -49.00 -2.38
C PHE A 32 1.87 -49.21 -1.16
N ARG A 33 2.62 -50.32 -1.14
CA ARG A 33 3.61 -50.61 -0.11
C ARG A 33 4.66 -49.49 0.03
N LYS A 34 5.22 -49.01 -1.09
CA LYS A 34 6.21 -47.91 -1.08
C LYS A 34 5.62 -46.61 -0.57
N GLU A 35 4.40 -46.26 -0.98
CA GLU A 35 3.71 -45.07 -0.47
C GLU A 35 3.40 -45.18 1.03
N TYR A 36 2.99 -46.37 1.49
CA TYR A 36 2.72 -46.64 2.89
C TYR A 36 3.99 -46.64 3.76
N GLU A 37 5.10 -47.17 3.27
CA GLU A 37 6.42 -47.09 3.91
C GLU A 37 6.91 -45.64 4.02
N MET A 38 6.70 -44.82 2.98
CA MET A 38 7.03 -43.38 3.03
C MET A 38 6.16 -42.62 4.05
N LEU A 39 4.86 -42.91 4.10
CA LEU A 39 3.95 -42.32 5.08
C LEU A 39 4.37 -42.71 6.50
N TYR A 40 4.67 -43.99 6.71
CA TYR A 40 5.11 -44.50 8.00
C TYR A 40 6.43 -43.87 8.47
N ALA A 41 7.41 -43.73 7.57
CA ALA A 41 8.67 -43.04 7.85
C ALA A 41 8.46 -41.57 8.23
N THR A 42 7.44 -40.91 7.65
CA THR A 42 7.08 -39.54 7.98
C THR A 42 6.46 -39.42 9.37
N ILE A 43 5.55 -40.33 9.73
CA ILE A 43 4.94 -40.38 11.06
C ILE A 43 5.99 -40.71 12.14
N GLN A 44 6.92 -41.63 11.87
CA GLN A 44 8.05 -41.90 12.77
C GLN A 44 8.92 -40.65 13.00
N LYS A 45 9.22 -39.89 11.95
CA LYS A 45 9.97 -38.63 12.08
C LYS A 45 9.21 -37.63 12.94
N GLN A 46 7.90 -37.46 12.70
CA GLN A 46 7.07 -36.53 13.49
C GLN A 46 7.00 -36.92 14.97
N HIS A 47 6.78 -38.20 15.29
CA HIS A 47 6.76 -38.67 16.67
C HIS A 47 8.11 -38.45 17.39
N ASN A 48 9.24 -38.68 16.71
CA ASN A 48 10.56 -38.40 17.26
C ASN A 48 10.79 -36.89 17.51
N PHE A 49 10.33 -36.02 16.60
CA PHE A 49 10.38 -34.58 16.80
C PHE A 49 9.53 -34.13 17.99
N GLU A 50 8.31 -34.67 18.11
CA GLU A 50 7.40 -34.37 19.23
C GLU A 50 7.99 -34.80 20.57
N LYS A 51 8.66 -35.96 20.63
CA LYS A 51 9.36 -36.44 21.83
C LYS A 51 10.52 -35.53 22.25
N ILE A 52 11.32 -35.07 21.28
CA ILE A 52 12.41 -34.12 21.53
C ILE A 52 11.84 -32.78 22.03
N LEU A 53 10.78 -32.29 21.40
CA LEU A 53 10.13 -31.03 21.78
C LEU A 53 9.52 -31.11 23.19
N HIS A 54 8.91 -32.25 23.54
CA HIS A 54 8.36 -32.47 24.87
C HIS A 54 9.45 -32.49 25.95
N GLN A 55 10.59 -33.15 25.68
CA GLN A 55 11.75 -33.13 26.58
C GLN A 55 12.33 -31.72 26.75
N GLN A 56 12.45 -30.95 25.67
CA GLN A 56 12.91 -29.56 25.74
C GLN A 56 11.95 -28.70 26.57
N HIS A 57 10.64 -28.86 26.40
CA HIS A 57 9.63 -28.15 27.18
C HIS A 57 9.69 -28.52 28.67
N GLN A 58 9.88 -29.80 29.01
CA GLN A 58 10.08 -30.22 30.40
C GLN A 58 11.35 -29.63 31.00
N ASN A 59 12.47 -29.66 30.27
CA ASN A 59 13.74 -29.09 30.72
C ASN A 59 13.65 -27.57 30.94
N LEU A 60 12.98 -26.85 30.02
CA LEU A 60 12.73 -25.41 30.17
C LEU A 60 11.81 -25.12 31.35
N SER A 61 10.77 -25.91 31.57
CA SER A 61 9.86 -25.76 32.71
C SER A 61 10.58 -25.95 34.06
N ILE A 62 11.46 -26.96 34.16
CA ILE A 62 12.30 -27.20 35.34
C ILE A 62 13.29 -26.03 35.54
N ALA A 63 13.91 -25.54 34.47
CA ALA A 63 14.84 -24.41 34.53
C ALA A 63 14.13 -23.11 34.98
N ILE A 64 12.93 -22.84 34.48
CA ILE A 64 12.10 -21.70 34.89
C ILE A 64 11.74 -21.81 36.37
N ALA A 65 11.33 -22.99 36.85
CA ALA A 65 11.01 -23.20 38.26
C ALA A 65 12.24 -22.98 39.16
N LYS A 66 13.42 -23.43 38.73
CA LYS A 66 14.68 -23.21 39.44
C LYS A 66 15.07 -21.73 39.48
N ASN A 67 14.96 -21.02 38.36
CA ASN A 67 15.27 -19.59 38.26
C ASN A 67 14.30 -18.74 39.10
N LYS A 68 13.02 -19.13 39.16
CA LYS A 68 12.02 -18.46 40.01
C LYS A 68 12.34 -18.62 41.50
N LYS A 69 12.88 -19.77 41.91
CA LYS A 69 13.34 -20.00 43.28
C LYS A 69 14.58 -19.16 43.59
N THR A 70 15.57 -19.14 42.72
CA THR A 70 16.78 -18.32 42.91
C THR A 70 16.48 -16.83 42.93
N MET A 71 15.54 -16.33 42.11
CA MET A 71 15.11 -14.93 42.18
C MET A 71 14.53 -14.58 43.54
N LYS A 72 13.64 -15.42 44.10
CA LYS A 72 13.06 -15.18 45.43
C LYS A 72 14.12 -15.21 46.54
N ASP A 73 15.11 -16.07 46.42
CA ASP A 73 16.21 -16.13 47.39
C ASP A 73 17.10 -14.88 47.29
N VAL A 74 17.37 -14.37 46.09
CA VAL A 74 18.09 -13.11 45.86
C VAL A 74 17.30 -11.89 46.35
N GLU A 75 15.98 -11.86 46.15
CA GLU A 75 15.11 -10.79 46.68
C GLU A 75 15.17 -10.72 48.21
N LYS A 76 15.10 -11.87 48.90
CA LYS A 76 15.24 -11.93 50.36
C LYS A 76 16.61 -11.46 50.84
N ILE A 77 17.68 -11.84 50.13
CA ILE A 77 19.04 -11.41 50.45
C ILE A 77 19.15 -9.88 50.26
N ASN A 78 18.56 -9.33 49.20
CA ASN A 78 18.56 -7.89 48.94
C ASN A 78 17.79 -7.09 50.00
N GLU A 79 16.64 -7.58 50.46
CA GLU A 79 15.90 -6.98 51.58
C GLU A 79 16.75 -6.97 52.86
N GLN A 80 17.45 -8.07 53.16
CA GLN A 80 18.37 -8.14 54.30
C GLN A 80 19.53 -7.14 54.15
N HIS A 81 20.12 -7.02 52.96
CA HIS A 81 21.19 -6.05 52.72
C HIS A 81 20.70 -4.61 52.87
N GLN A 82 19.46 -4.27 52.45
CA GLN A 82 18.91 -2.93 52.66
C GLN A 82 18.77 -2.60 54.15
N ILE A 83 18.35 -3.56 54.98
CA ILE A 83 18.27 -3.39 56.44
C ILE A 83 19.66 -3.16 57.03
N THR A 84 20.65 -3.96 56.63
CA THR A 84 22.04 -3.81 57.12
C THR A 84 22.67 -2.49 56.67
N ILE A 85 22.40 -2.05 55.44
CA ILE A 85 22.87 -0.75 54.94
C ILE A 85 22.25 0.40 55.74
N ALA A 86 20.96 0.32 56.09
CA ALA A 86 20.32 1.33 56.92
C ALA A 86 20.92 1.40 58.33
N GLN A 87 21.27 0.25 58.92
CA GLN A 87 21.96 0.18 60.21
C GLN A 87 23.36 0.79 60.13
N LEU A 88 24.16 0.42 59.11
CA LEU A 88 25.51 0.95 58.93
C LEU A 88 25.52 2.46 58.66
N LYS A 89 24.53 3.01 57.95
CA LYS A 89 24.39 4.46 57.78
C LYS A 89 24.15 5.17 59.11
N ASN A 90 23.28 4.61 59.96
CA ASN A 90 22.99 5.16 61.28
C ASN A 90 24.20 5.10 62.22
N ASP A 91 25.03 4.06 62.10
CA ASP A 91 26.29 3.95 62.85
C ASP A 91 27.38 4.89 62.32
N ILE A 92 27.41 5.17 61.01
CA ILE A 92 28.28 6.20 60.43
C ILE A 92 27.90 7.58 60.97
N ASP A 93 26.61 7.93 60.98
CA ASP A 93 26.13 9.22 61.49
C ASP A 93 26.47 9.42 62.98
N LYS A 94 26.35 8.36 63.79
CA LYS A 94 26.77 8.40 65.21
C LYS A 94 28.29 8.56 65.37
N ASN A 95 29.08 7.91 64.52
CA ASN A 95 30.53 8.03 64.57
C ASN A 95 31.01 9.42 64.12
N TRP A 96 30.30 10.07 63.21
CA TRP A 96 30.58 11.46 62.83
C TRP A 96 30.35 12.43 63.99
N ILE A 97 29.27 12.26 64.75
CA ILE A 97 29.01 13.06 65.95
C ILE A 97 30.12 12.84 67.00
N LEU A 98 30.61 11.60 67.17
CA LEU A 98 31.72 11.31 68.08
C LEU A 98 33.05 11.92 67.64
N VAL A 99 33.28 12.06 66.33
CA VAL A 99 34.48 12.70 65.78
C VAL A 99 34.43 14.21 65.98
N ASP A 100 33.28 14.85 65.76
CA ASP A 100 33.09 16.27 66.05
C ASP A 100 33.28 16.55 67.54
N ASP A 101 32.71 15.72 68.43
CA ASP A 101 32.92 15.80 69.88
C ASP A 101 34.38 15.61 70.30
N ALA A 102 35.14 14.77 69.59
CA ALA A 102 36.56 14.55 69.84
C ALA A 102 37.41 15.74 69.38
N GLN A 103 37.04 16.34 68.25
CA GLN A 103 37.73 17.49 67.66
C GLN A 103 37.49 18.77 68.47
N ASP A 104 36.29 18.93 69.05
CA ASP A 104 35.99 19.99 70.02
C ASP A 104 36.75 19.80 71.34
N LYS A 105 36.91 18.56 71.82
CA LYS A 105 37.76 18.27 72.99
C LYS A 105 39.23 18.57 72.71
N GLU A 106 39.74 18.21 71.53
CA GLU A 106 41.12 18.49 71.11
C GLU A 106 41.39 20.00 71.00
N SER A 107 40.44 20.77 70.46
CA SER A 107 40.49 22.25 70.46
C SER A 107 40.60 22.81 71.88
N ASN A 108 39.77 22.31 72.80
CA ASN A 108 39.79 22.72 74.21
C ASN A 108 41.09 22.34 74.94
N TYR A 109 41.66 21.16 74.66
CA TYR A 109 42.96 20.75 75.21
C TYR A 109 44.12 21.57 74.64
N ASN A 110 44.08 21.96 73.36
CA ASN A 110 45.07 22.85 72.77
C ASN A 110 45.04 24.25 73.39
N ILE A 111 43.85 24.76 73.75
CA ILE A 111 43.71 26.01 74.53
C ILE A 111 44.31 25.85 75.94
N LYS A 112 44.06 24.71 76.60
CA LYS A 112 44.59 24.40 77.95
C LYS A 112 46.12 24.20 77.98
N ILE A 113 46.69 23.59 76.94
CA ILE A 113 48.14 23.41 76.79
C ILE A 113 48.82 24.77 76.56
N ASN A 114 48.19 25.66 75.79
CA ASN A 114 48.72 27.00 75.57
C ASN A 114 48.65 27.90 76.82
N SER A 115 47.71 27.66 77.75
CA SER A 115 47.70 28.35 79.05
C SER A 115 48.77 27.81 80.00
N LEU A 116 48.97 26.49 80.06
CA LEU A 116 50.00 25.87 80.91
C LEU A 116 51.42 26.19 80.44
N LYS A 117 51.64 26.37 79.14
CA LYS A 117 52.92 26.86 78.60
C LYS A 117 53.24 28.29 79.04
N LYS A 118 52.24 29.15 79.26
CA LYS A 118 52.44 30.51 79.80
C LYS A 118 52.79 30.51 81.30
N GLU A 119 52.22 29.60 82.09
CA GLU A 119 52.56 29.46 83.52
C GLU A 119 53.97 28.91 83.75
N ILE A 120 54.46 28.03 82.86
CA ILE A 120 55.85 27.52 82.92
C ILE A 120 56.87 28.63 82.61
N ASP A 121 56.55 29.56 81.71
CA ASP A 121 57.39 30.73 81.41
C ASP A 121 57.40 31.77 82.56
N GLU A 122 56.35 31.80 83.40
CA GLU A 122 56.26 32.67 84.57
C GLU A 122 56.98 32.09 85.79
N LEU A 123 56.99 30.77 85.97
CA LEU A 123 57.71 30.10 87.07
C LEU A 123 59.23 29.99 86.85
N ASN A 124 59.69 29.94 85.61
CA ASN A 124 61.13 29.98 85.29
C ASN A 124 61.79 31.34 85.57
N LYS A 125 61.02 32.41 85.84
CA LYS A 125 61.54 33.74 86.21
C LYS A 125 61.75 33.96 87.72
N VAL A 126 61.33 33.02 88.57
CA VAL A 126 61.38 33.16 90.05
C VAL A 126 62.49 32.31 90.69
N VAL A 127 63.24 31.52 89.92
CA VAL A 127 64.28 30.62 90.43
C VAL A 127 65.72 31.18 90.28
N GLU A 128 65.89 32.40 89.76
CA GLU A 128 67.21 33.05 89.58
C GLU A 128 67.51 34.22 90.53
N SER A 129 67.05 34.18 91.80
CA SER A 129 67.49 35.16 92.80
C SER A 129 67.52 34.63 94.25
N GLY A 130 68.74 34.40 94.77
CA GLY A 130 69.04 34.60 96.20
C GLY A 130 69.67 33.44 96.98
N GLN A 131 71.02 33.33 96.94
CA GLN A 131 71.85 32.69 97.97
C GLN A 131 71.99 33.61 99.22
N THR A 132 72.31 33.07 100.41
CA THR A 132 73.65 33.16 101.07
C THR A 132 73.69 32.65 102.53
N GLU A 133 74.88 32.16 102.90
CA GLU A 133 75.36 31.51 104.13
C GLU A 133 75.82 32.49 105.25
N ALA A 134 76.21 31.98 106.45
CA ALA A 134 77.49 32.25 107.15
C ALA A 134 77.48 31.89 108.68
N MET A 135 78.41 31.04 109.18
CA MET A 135 79.62 31.30 110.06
C MET A 135 79.34 31.37 111.60
N ALA A 136 80.21 31.15 112.60
CA ALA A 136 81.69 31.10 112.81
C ALA A 136 82.02 30.33 114.15
N GLU A 137 83.13 29.58 114.30
CA GLU A 137 84.43 29.85 115.01
C GLU A 137 84.47 29.69 116.56
N ASP A 138 85.42 28.92 117.12
CA ASP A 138 86.57 29.45 117.92
C ASP A 138 87.52 28.44 118.63
N VAL A 139 88.83 28.74 118.48
CA VAL A 139 90.01 28.70 119.39
C VAL A 139 90.66 27.39 119.89
N GLN A 140 91.95 27.31 119.54
CA GLN A 140 93.01 26.36 119.90
C GLN A 140 93.67 26.65 121.26
N LEU A 141 94.30 25.60 121.80
CA LEU A 141 95.45 25.54 122.71
C LEU A 141 95.23 25.22 124.21
N GLN A 142 94.45 24.16 124.46
CA GLN A 142 94.80 23.09 125.44
C GLN A 142 95.58 21.95 124.72
N ASP A 143 96.43 22.32 123.75
CA ASP A 143 96.68 21.53 122.53
C ASP A 143 98.03 20.85 122.48
N LEU A 144 98.36 20.01 123.45
CA LEU A 144 99.33 18.94 123.17
C LEU A 144 98.87 17.60 123.78
N GLU A 145 98.13 17.63 124.90
CA GLU A 145 97.47 16.44 125.44
C GLU A 145 96.04 16.26 124.91
N LYS A 146 95.33 17.36 124.59
CA LYS A 146 94.17 17.29 123.70
C LYS A 146 94.59 16.96 122.27
N GLU A 147 95.74 17.37 121.74
CA GLU A 147 96.13 16.98 120.37
C GLU A 147 96.28 15.47 120.21
N LYS A 148 96.80 14.72 121.19
CA LYS A 148 96.88 13.25 121.07
C LYS A 148 95.50 12.58 121.16
N MET A 149 94.60 13.07 122.02
CA MET A 149 93.22 12.59 122.14
C MET A 149 92.34 13.07 120.97
N ASN A 150 92.60 14.26 120.44
CA ASN A 150 91.98 14.85 119.26
C ASN A 150 92.48 14.15 118.01
N VAL A 151 93.76 13.81 117.85
CA VAL A 151 94.26 13.04 116.70
C VAL A 151 93.70 11.60 116.73
N LEU A 152 93.47 10.99 117.90
CA LEU A 152 92.76 9.71 117.99
C LEU A 152 91.25 9.86 117.69
N LYS A 153 90.60 10.91 118.20
CA LYS A 153 89.20 11.23 117.89
C LYS A 153 89.00 11.73 116.46
N GLU A 154 89.99 12.36 115.85
CA GLU A 154 90.02 12.82 114.47
C GLU A 154 90.34 11.66 113.56
N ARG A 155 91.23 10.73 113.94
CA ARG A 155 91.39 9.45 113.26
C ARG A 155 90.09 8.65 113.29
N ASP A 156 89.43 8.59 114.45
CA ASP A 156 88.16 7.86 114.60
C ASP A 156 87.01 8.58 113.90
N ALA A 157 86.97 9.91 113.92
CA ALA A 157 86.01 10.72 113.16
C ALA A 157 86.28 10.68 111.66
N GLN A 158 87.55 10.63 111.22
CA GLN A 158 87.93 10.46 109.82
C GLN A 158 87.68 9.02 109.37
N MET A 159 87.89 8.00 110.21
CA MET A 159 87.47 6.63 109.91
C MET A 159 85.96 6.51 109.85
N HIS A 160 85.23 7.17 110.75
CA HIS A 160 83.76 7.21 110.71
C HIS A 160 83.27 7.95 109.46
N ALA A 161 83.86 9.10 109.13
CA ALA A 161 83.56 9.85 107.91
C ALA A 161 83.96 9.08 106.64
N LEU A 162 85.07 8.34 106.64
CA LEU A 162 85.46 7.46 105.55
C LEU A 162 84.52 6.25 105.42
N GLN A 163 84.00 5.73 106.54
CA GLN A 163 83.02 4.65 106.55
C GLN A 163 81.66 5.16 106.07
N GLU A 164 81.22 6.35 106.48
CA GLU A 164 80.04 7.03 105.97
C GLU A 164 80.18 7.36 104.48
N LEU A 165 81.33 7.90 104.05
CA LEU A 165 81.62 8.13 102.64
C LEU A 165 81.65 6.82 101.85
N LYS A 166 82.16 5.72 102.41
CA LYS A 166 82.09 4.39 101.78
C LYS A 166 80.67 3.87 101.68
N ASN A 167 79.86 4.06 102.72
CA ASN A 167 78.45 3.66 102.71
C ASN A 167 77.67 4.48 101.68
N VAL A 168 77.88 5.80 101.63
CA VAL A 168 77.31 6.69 100.61
C VAL A 168 77.79 6.31 99.21
N LEU A 169 79.07 5.97 99.04
CA LEU A 169 79.62 5.52 97.76
C LEU A 169 79.00 4.18 97.31
N ASN A 170 78.82 3.25 98.25
CA ASN A 170 78.16 1.97 97.97
C ASN A 170 76.67 2.16 97.65
N GLU A 171 75.96 2.99 98.41
CA GLU A 171 74.56 3.34 98.10
C GLU A 171 74.42 4.02 96.74
N TRP A 172 75.35 4.90 96.38
CA TRP A 172 75.38 5.51 95.05
C TRP A 172 75.74 4.50 93.97
N SER A 173 76.67 3.59 94.21
CA SER A 173 77.02 2.49 93.29
C SER A 173 75.83 1.56 93.05
N ASP A 174 75.12 1.16 94.11
CA ASP A 174 73.93 0.30 94.02
C ASP A 174 72.79 1.01 93.30
N LYS A 175 72.57 2.30 93.56
CA LYS A 175 71.63 3.14 92.80
C LYS A 175 72.03 3.24 91.33
N ASN A 176 73.32 3.38 91.02
CA ASN A 176 73.80 3.48 89.65
C ASN A 176 73.59 2.16 88.89
N GLN A 177 73.86 1.03 89.53
CA GLN A 177 73.58 -0.30 88.95
C GLN A 177 72.07 -0.54 88.75
N ALA A 178 71.23 -0.10 89.70
CA ALA A 178 69.78 -0.18 89.56
C ALA A 178 69.28 0.65 88.36
N ILE A 179 69.78 1.88 88.22
CA ILE A 179 69.45 2.77 87.09
C ILE A 179 69.99 2.21 85.76
N GLU A 180 71.18 1.60 85.73
CA GLU A 180 71.70 0.95 84.53
C GLU A 180 70.85 -0.26 84.10
N LEU A 181 70.42 -1.09 85.05
CA LEU A 181 69.51 -2.20 84.77
C LEU A 181 68.14 -1.71 84.28
N GLU A 182 67.62 -0.66 84.89
CA GLU A 182 66.34 -0.06 84.49
C GLU A 182 66.44 0.58 83.10
N LYS A 183 67.56 1.24 82.78
CA LYS A 183 67.87 1.75 81.45
C LYS A 183 67.93 0.64 80.41
N ILE A 184 68.61 -0.48 80.68
CA ILE A 184 68.67 -1.62 79.76
C ILE A 184 67.28 -2.21 79.52
N ASN A 185 66.46 -2.32 80.57
CA ASN A 185 65.09 -2.81 80.45
C ASN A 185 64.20 -1.87 79.63
N LEU A 186 64.34 -0.55 79.84
CA LEU A 186 63.64 0.45 79.05
C LEU A 186 64.09 0.44 77.59
N GLU A 187 65.40 0.37 77.32
CA GLU A 187 65.96 0.25 75.96
C GLU A 187 65.44 -1.02 75.24
N HIS A 188 65.39 -2.15 75.95
CA HIS A 188 64.81 -3.38 75.41
C HIS A 188 63.32 -3.24 75.12
N SER A 189 62.54 -2.64 76.03
CA SER A 189 61.11 -2.37 75.84
C SER A 189 60.86 -1.42 74.66
N THR A 190 61.66 -0.35 74.53
CA THR A 190 61.57 0.56 73.39
C THR A 190 61.88 -0.14 72.06
N SER A 191 62.87 -1.04 72.04
CA SER A 191 63.18 -1.84 70.85
C SER A 191 62.02 -2.74 70.44
N LEU A 192 61.37 -3.42 71.40
CA LEU A 192 60.20 -4.27 71.14
C LEU A 192 59.02 -3.45 70.61
N LEU A 193 58.75 -2.29 71.21
CA LEU A 193 57.72 -1.36 70.76
C LEU A 193 58.01 -0.80 69.35
N GLN A 194 59.28 -0.55 69.00
CA GLN A 194 59.66 -0.15 67.65
C GLN A 194 59.42 -1.27 66.63
N GLU A 195 59.73 -2.53 66.97
CA GLU A 195 59.43 -3.68 66.11
C GLU A 195 57.93 -3.87 65.90
N GLU A 196 57.13 -3.79 66.98
CA GLU A 196 55.67 -3.84 66.89
C GLU A 196 55.09 -2.71 66.05
N TYR A 197 55.60 -1.48 66.21
CA TYR A 197 55.20 -0.32 65.41
C TYR A 197 55.48 -0.54 63.92
N ILE A 198 56.67 -1.05 63.57
CA ILE A 198 57.03 -1.35 62.17
C ILE A 198 56.11 -2.44 61.60
N MET A 199 55.80 -3.47 62.37
CA MET A 199 54.89 -4.53 61.94
C MET A 199 53.46 -4.01 61.73
N LYS A 200 52.93 -3.19 62.65
CA LYS A 200 51.61 -2.56 62.51
C LYS A 200 51.55 -1.59 61.34
N ARG A 201 52.62 -0.84 61.08
CA ARG A 201 52.71 0.04 59.92
C ARG A 201 52.66 -0.74 58.60
N LYS A 202 53.41 -1.85 58.49
CA LYS A 202 53.36 -2.74 57.32
C LYS A 202 51.99 -3.38 57.13
N GLU A 203 51.30 -3.72 58.22
CA GLU A 203 49.94 -4.26 58.20
C GLU A 203 48.93 -3.20 57.70
N CYS A 204 49.05 -1.96 58.18
CA CYS A 204 48.26 -0.82 57.70
C CYS A 204 48.49 -0.52 56.21
N ASP A 205 49.75 -0.56 55.74
CA ASP A 205 50.09 -0.38 54.33
C ASP A 205 49.53 -1.49 53.42
N ARG A 206 49.38 -2.72 53.94
CA ARG A 206 48.74 -3.82 53.20
C ARG A 206 47.23 -3.64 53.13
N GLU A 207 46.60 -3.26 54.23
CA GLU A 207 45.16 -3.01 54.28
C GLU A 207 44.74 -1.78 53.46
N THR A 208 45.52 -0.71 53.45
CA THR A 208 45.29 0.46 52.58
C THR A 208 45.36 0.08 51.09
N LYS A 209 46.38 -0.68 50.67
CA LYS A 209 46.47 -1.20 49.29
C LYS A 209 45.33 -2.13 48.94
N ARG A 210 44.85 -2.94 49.88
CA ARG A 210 43.68 -3.82 49.69
C ARG A 210 42.41 -2.99 49.52
N LYS A 211 42.21 -1.98 50.37
CA LYS A 211 41.11 -1.02 50.28
C LYS A 211 41.10 -0.29 48.93
N GLU A 212 42.24 0.23 48.48
CA GLU A 212 42.34 0.91 47.18
C GLU A 212 42.00 0.00 45.98
N LYS A 213 42.38 -1.28 46.04
CA LYS A 213 42.01 -2.26 45.01
C LYS A 213 40.50 -2.51 45.01
N LEU A 214 39.92 -2.77 46.19
CA LEU A 214 38.48 -2.99 46.34
C LEU A 214 37.67 -1.75 45.95
N GLU A 215 38.15 -0.53 46.25
CA GLU A 215 37.50 0.71 45.80
C GLU A 215 37.54 0.89 44.29
N LYS A 216 38.64 0.49 43.63
CA LYS A 216 38.73 0.51 42.16
C LYS A 216 37.79 -0.52 41.53
N GLU A 217 37.74 -1.74 42.07
CA GLU A 217 36.82 -2.79 41.64
C GLU A 217 35.35 -2.40 41.87
N MET A 218 35.04 -1.77 43.01
CA MET A 218 33.70 -1.24 43.28
C MET A 218 33.32 -0.14 42.30
N LYS A 219 34.23 0.79 41.97
CA LYS A 219 33.98 1.85 40.99
C LYS A 219 33.79 1.29 39.58
N SER A 220 34.58 0.30 39.16
CA SER A 220 34.39 -0.33 37.84
C SER A 220 33.08 -1.11 37.77
N LEU A 221 32.74 -1.87 38.81
CA LEU A 221 31.47 -2.59 38.88
C LEU A 221 30.27 -1.65 38.93
N HIS A 222 30.39 -0.50 39.60
CA HIS A 222 29.33 0.52 39.62
C HIS A 222 29.10 1.11 38.24
N LEU A 223 30.18 1.43 37.51
CA LEU A 223 30.11 1.93 36.14
C LEU A 223 29.51 0.89 35.17
N GLU A 224 29.90 -0.39 35.32
CA GLU A 224 29.27 -1.48 34.55
C GLU A 224 27.78 -1.64 34.88
N MET A 225 27.40 -1.51 36.15
CA MET A 225 26.00 -1.51 36.59
C MET A 225 25.20 -0.35 35.97
N GLU A 226 25.73 0.87 36.00
CA GLU A 226 25.09 2.04 35.39
C GLU A 226 24.92 1.87 33.87
N ASN A 227 25.96 1.38 33.18
CA ASN A 227 25.89 1.08 31.75
C ASN A 227 24.84 0.01 31.45
N LYS A 228 24.78 -1.06 32.25
CA LYS A 228 23.74 -2.10 32.11
C LYS A 228 22.35 -1.56 32.42
N GLN A 229 22.21 -0.66 33.38
CA GLN A 229 20.94 -0.01 33.69
C GLN A 229 20.47 0.91 32.55
N GLU A 230 21.38 1.63 31.88
CA GLU A 230 21.07 2.40 30.67
C GLU A 230 20.69 1.50 29.49
N GLU A 231 21.40 0.39 29.26
CA GLU A 231 21.04 -0.61 28.25
C GLU A 231 19.65 -1.18 28.51
N ILE A 232 19.32 -1.50 29.77
CA ILE A 232 17.99 -1.98 30.16
C ILE A 232 16.93 -0.92 29.86
N LYS A 233 17.17 0.36 30.22
CA LYS A 233 16.24 1.46 29.91
C LYS A 233 16.02 1.62 28.40
N LYS A 234 17.09 1.57 27.59
CA LYS A 234 16.99 1.62 26.13
C LYS A 234 16.18 0.44 25.58
N LYS A 235 16.45 -0.78 26.07
CA LYS A 235 15.67 -1.97 25.66
C LYS A 235 14.21 -1.91 26.11
N GLN A 236 13.92 -1.37 27.29
CA GLN A 236 12.55 -1.15 27.76
C GLN A 236 11.80 -0.13 26.88
N ALA A 237 12.45 0.95 26.46
CA ALA A 237 11.87 1.92 25.53
C ALA A 237 11.56 1.28 24.17
N LEU A 238 12.50 0.54 23.59
CA LEU A 238 12.29 -0.20 22.34
C LEU A 238 11.17 -1.24 22.46
N MET A 239 11.07 -1.92 23.61
CA MET A 239 10.00 -2.89 23.86
C MET A 239 8.63 -2.22 23.96
N GLN A 240 8.54 -1.04 24.59
CA GLN A 240 7.29 -0.25 24.64
C GLN A 240 6.89 0.25 23.25
N GLU A 241 7.85 0.69 22.44
CA GLU A 241 7.60 1.15 21.08
C GLU A 241 7.15 0.00 20.17
N ALA A 242 7.80 -1.16 20.28
CA ALA A 242 7.37 -2.38 19.60
C ALA A 242 5.96 -2.82 20.04
N GLN A 243 5.64 -2.76 21.34
CA GLN A 243 4.30 -3.04 21.85
C GLN A 243 3.26 -2.08 21.25
N HIS A 244 3.58 -0.79 21.17
CA HIS A 244 2.69 0.21 20.60
C HIS A 244 2.46 0.01 19.09
N GLN A 245 3.47 -0.52 18.37
CA GLN A 245 3.33 -0.93 16.97
C GLN A 245 2.46 -2.19 16.82
N ILE A 246 2.62 -3.18 17.70
CA ILE A 246 1.78 -4.38 17.75
C ILE A 246 0.31 -3.97 17.96
N ASP A 247 0.02 -3.12 18.95
CA ASP A 247 -1.34 -2.68 19.25
C ASP A 247 -1.99 -1.94 18.04
N LYS A 248 -1.19 -1.13 17.32
CA LYS A 248 -1.64 -0.48 16.07
C LYS A 248 -1.94 -1.50 14.97
N LEU A 249 -1.08 -2.51 14.80
CA LEU A 249 -1.28 -3.55 13.80
C LEU A 249 -2.48 -4.42 14.14
N GLU A 250 -2.71 -4.76 15.41
CA GLU A 250 -3.89 -5.49 15.87
C GLU A 250 -5.18 -4.71 15.60
N LEU A 251 -5.17 -3.38 15.81
CA LEU A 251 -6.31 -2.52 15.48
C LEU A 251 -6.61 -2.54 13.97
N LYS A 252 -5.58 -2.37 13.12
CA LYS A 252 -5.71 -2.48 11.66
C LYS A 252 -6.21 -3.86 11.22
N LEU A 253 -5.74 -4.93 11.86
CA LEU A 253 -6.18 -6.30 11.58
C LEU A 253 -7.66 -6.50 11.94
N LYS A 254 -8.11 -5.89 13.04
CA LYS A 254 -9.52 -5.90 13.46
C LYS A 254 -10.40 -5.14 12.49
N GLU A 255 -9.98 -3.97 12.04
CA GLU A 255 -10.67 -3.19 11.00
C GLU A 255 -10.77 -3.96 9.68
N GLN A 256 -9.67 -4.55 9.21
CA GLN A 256 -9.62 -5.39 8.02
C GLN A 256 -10.59 -6.59 8.13
N ARG A 257 -10.63 -7.27 9.27
CA ARG A 257 -11.60 -8.36 9.52
C ARG A 257 -13.04 -7.88 9.40
N THR A 258 -13.38 -6.72 9.98
CA THR A 258 -14.74 -6.17 9.84
C THR A 258 -15.10 -5.78 8.40
N LEU A 259 -14.12 -5.38 7.59
CA LEU A 259 -14.31 -5.11 6.17
C LEU A 259 -14.52 -6.40 5.37
N ILE A 260 -13.74 -7.44 5.66
CA ILE A 260 -13.92 -8.77 5.06
C ILE A 260 -15.29 -9.33 5.38
N ASP A 261 -15.74 -9.25 6.65
CA ASP A 261 -17.07 -9.70 7.05
C ASP A 261 -18.20 -8.95 6.31
N LYS A 262 -18.03 -7.63 6.10
CA LYS A 262 -18.98 -6.83 5.31
C LYS A 262 -18.99 -7.26 3.84
N ALA A 263 -17.81 -7.44 3.24
CA ALA A 263 -17.68 -7.89 1.86
C ALA A 263 -18.26 -9.30 1.65
N GLN A 264 -18.09 -10.22 2.62
CA GLN A 264 -18.71 -11.54 2.58
C GLN A 264 -20.24 -11.47 2.64
N ARG A 265 -20.81 -10.62 3.51
CA ARG A 265 -22.27 -10.41 3.53
C ARG A 265 -22.80 -9.82 2.22
N GLU A 266 -22.06 -8.90 1.61
CA GLU A 266 -22.41 -8.35 0.30
C GLU A 266 -22.34 -9.43 -0.80
N LEU A 267 -21.31 -10.28 -0.77
CA LEU A 267 -21.17 -11.42 -1.68
C LEU A 267 -22.35 -12.40 -1.52
N ASP A 268 -22.72 -12.75 -0.29
CA ASP A 268 -23.86 -13.64 -0.02
C ASP A 268 -25.18 -13.05 -0.54
N LEU A 269 -25.38 -11.73 -0.37
CA LEU A 269 -26.52 -11.00 -0.92
C LEU A 269 -26.55 -11.03 -2.45
N VAL A 270 -25.39 -10.87 -3.10
CA VAL A 270 -25.28 -10.95 -4.56
C VAL A 270 -25.55 -12.38 -5.04
N LEU A 271 -25.00 -13.39 -4.38
CA LEU A 271 -25.25 -14.80 -4.70
C LEU A 271 -26.73 -15.16 -4.58
N GLN A 272 -27.42 -14.68 -3.54
CA GLN A 272 -28.87 -14.84 -3.42
C GLN A 272 -29.64 -14.17 -4.56
N LYS A 273 -29.22 -12.96 -4.99
CA LYS A 273 -29.84 -12.28 -6.13
C LYS A 273 -29.61 -13.04 -7.43
N VAL A 274 -28.39 -13.54 -7.66
CA VAL A 274 -28.06 -14.36 -8.84
C VAL A 274 -28.89 -15.64 -8.85
N ALA A 275 -29.04 -16.32 -7.71
CA ALA A 275 -29.88 -17.51 -7.61
C ALA A 275 -31.35 -17.20 -7.94
N LYS A 276 -31.91 -16.09 -7.43
CA LYS A 276 -33.28 -15.66 -7.76
C LYS A 276 -33.45 -15.37 -9.24
N VAL A 277 -32.54 -14.61 -9.84
CA VAL A 277 -32.58 -14.27 -11.27
C VAL A 277 -32.42 -15.53 -12.12
N SER A 278 -31.60 -16.50 -11.70
CA SER A 278 -31.46 -17.79 -12.40
C SER A 278 -32.75 -18.59 -12.38
N ILE A 279 -33.45 -18.63 -11.23
CA ILE A 279 -34.77 -19.28 -11.12
C ILE A 279 -35.81 -18.56 -11.99
N GLU A 280 -35.84 -17.23 -11.96
CA GLU A 280 -36.72 -16.43 -12.81
C GLU A 280 -36.43 -16.68 -14.30
N LEU A 281 -35.16 -16.74 -14.69
CA LEU A 281 -34.74 -17.06 -16.05
C LEU A 281 -35.17 -18.46 -16.48
N GLU A 282 -35.04 -19.48 -15.61
CA GLU A 282 -35.54 -20.83 -15.89
C GLU A 282 -37.06 -20.86 -16.08
N VAL A 283 -37.81 -20.09 -15.28
CA VAL A 283 -39.26 -19.96 -15.44
C VAL A 283 -39.60 -19.26 -16.76
N GLN A 284 -38.87 -18.20 -17.12
CA GLN A 284 -39.05 -17.51 -18.41
C GLN A 284 -38.68 -18.41 -19.60
N LEU A 285 -37.63 -19.23 -19.49
CA LEU A 285 -37.29 -20.21 -20.52
C LEU A 285 -38.40 -21.25 -20.69
N LYS A 286 -38.94 -21.80 -19.59
CA LYS A 286 -40.06 -22.76 -19.64
C LYS A 286 -41.30 -22.15 -20.28
N THR A 287 -41.69 -20.94 -19.88
CA THR A 287 -42.83 -20.24 -20.48
C THR A 287 -42.60 -19.92 -21.96
N ASN A 288 -41.40 -19.49 -22.35
CA ASN A 288 -41.07 -19.25 -23.76
C ASN A 288 -41.09 -20.54 -24.59
N THR A 289 -40.62 -21.67 -24.04
CA THR A 289 -40.75 -22.97 -24.72
C THR A 289 -42.20 -23.42 -24.88
N GLN A 290 -43.06 -23.16 -23.89
CA GLN A 290 -44.51 -23.41 -24.00
C GLN A 290 -45.15 -22.52 -25.07
N LEU A 291 -44.86 -21.22 -25.07
CA LEU A 291 -45.38 -20.30 -26.07
C LEU A 291 -44.89 -20.65 -27.48
N MET A 292 -43.64 -21.10 -27.64
CA MET A 292 -43.13 -21.61 -28.92
C MET A 292 -43.87 -22.86 -29.39
N PHE A 293 -44.20 -23.78 -28.46
CA PHE A 293 -45.02 -24.95 -28.77
C PHE A 293 -46.45 -24.55 -29.19
N GLU A 294 -47.10 -23.68 -28.43
CA GLU A 294 -48.44 -23.14 -28.76
C GLU A 294 -48.46 -22.41 -30.10
N ASN A 295 -47.41 -21.64 -30.40
CA ASN A 295 -47.28 -20.91 -31.65
C ASN A 295 -47.09 -21.88 -32.84
N SER A 296 -46.27 -22.92 -32.68
CA SER A 296 -46.14 -24.00 -33.66
C SER A 296 -47.46 -24.72 -33.90
N GLN A 297 -48.20 -25.02 -32.83
CA GLN A 297 -49.52 -25.64 -32.90
C GLN A 297 -50.52 -24.75 -33.65
N ARG A 298 -50.60 -23.45 -33.30
CA ARG A 298 -51.47 -22.49 -34.01
C ARG A 298 -51.07 -22.30 -35.46
N GLN A 299 -49.78 -22.36 -35.78
CA GLN A 299 -49.31 -22.28 -37.15
C GLN A 299 -49.74 -23.52 -37.96
N SER A 300 -49.76 -24.70 -37.34
CA SER A 300 -50.31 -25.92 -37.96
C SER A 300 -51.83 -25.82 -38.16
N GLU A 301 -52.56 -25.28 -37.18
CA GLU A 301 -54.01 -25.05 -37.29
C GLU A 301 -54.33 -24.02 -38.39
N LEU A 302 -53.56 -22.94 -38.49
CA LEU A 302 -53.68 -21.95 -39.57
C LEU A 302 -53.46 -22.58 -40.94
N LYS A 303 -52.42 -23.40 -41.11
CA LYS A 303 -52.19 -24.12 -42.37
C LYS A 303 -53.36 -25.03 -42.75
N ALA A 304 -53.90 -25.78 -41.78
CA ALA A 304 -55.09 -26.60 -42.04
C ALA A 304 -56.30 -25.75 -42.46
N LYS A 305 -56.48 -24.57 -41.86
CA LYS A 305 -57.54 -23.62 -42.25
C LYS A 305 -57.28 -22.96 -43.60
N GLU A 306 -56.04 -22.68 -43.95
CA GLU A 306 -55.66 -22.19 -45.29
C GLU A 306 -55.96 -23.25 -46.36
N GLU A 307 -55.65 -24.52 -46.11
CA GLU A 307 -56.02 -25.64 -46.98
C GLU A 307 -57.54 -25.79 -47.12
N GLU A 308 -58.31 -25.67 -46.02
CA GLU A 308 -59.78 -25.63 -46.07
C GLU A 308 -60.28 -24.46 -46.94
N ILE A 309 -59.71 -23.26 -46.78
CA ILE A 309 -60.06 -22.10 -47.60
C ILE A 309 -59.74 -22.34 -49.08
N GLU A 310 -58.62 -22.98 -49.40
CA GLU A 310 -58.21 -23.31 -50.76
C GLU A 310 -59.19 -24.31 -51.39
N THR A 311 -59.59 -25.35 -50.67
CA THR A 311 -60.64 -26.28 -51.14
C THR A 311 -61.99 -25.58 -51.34
N CYS A 312 -62.36 -24.64 -50.47
CA CYS A 312 -63.54 -23.81 -50.64
C CYS A 312 -63.44 -22.91 -51.89
N LYS A 313 -62.29 -22.29 -52.14
CA LYS A 313 -62.04 -21.50 -53.37
C LYS A 313 -62.16 -22.36 -54.62
N ASP A 314 -61.63 -23.57 -54.61
CA ASP A 314 -61.76 -24.52 -55.72
C ASP A 314 -63.22 -24.90 -55.95
N ASN A 315 -63.99 -25.13 -54.89
CA ASN A 315 -65.41 -25.41 -54.98
C ASN A 315 -66.20 -24.21 -55.51
N ILE A 316 -65.87 -22.99 -55.08
CA ILE A 316 -66.44 -21.74 -55.63
C ILE A 316 -66.10 -21.63 -57.13
N SER A 317 -64.87 -21.95 -57.54
CA SER A 317 -64.48 -21.93 -58.95
C SER A 317 -65.29 -22.92 -59.80
N LYS A 318 -65.56 -24.13 -59.27
CA LYS A 318 -66.40 -25.15 -59.91
C LYS A 318 -67.84 -24.68 -60.01
N ILE A 319 -68.40 -24.11 -58.95
CA ILE A 319 -69.75 -23.53 -58.94
C ILE A 319 -69.84 -22.40 -59.96
N ASN A 320 -68.86 -21.49 -60.01
CA ASN A 320 -68.82 -20.41 -60.98
C ASN A 320 -68.74 -20.91 -62.43
N LYS A 321 -68.00 -22.00 -62.72
CA LYS A 321 -68.02 -22.65 -64.04
C LYS A 321 -69.40 -23.20 -64.38
N VAL A 322 -70.09 -23.81 -63.43
CA VAL A 322 -71.47 -24.29 -63.61
C VAL A 322 -72.42 -23.12 -63.86
N CYS A 323 -72.35 -22.04 -63.07
CA CYS A 323 -73.14 -20.83 -63.24
C CYS A 323 -72.89 -20.14 -64.59
N ASN A 324 -71.64 -20.08 -65.06
CA ASN A 324 -71.32 -19.54 -66.38
C ASN A 324 -71.87 -20.43 -67.50
N ASN A 325 -71.79 -21.75 -67.36
CA ASN A 325 -72.36 -22.68 -68.33
C ASN A 325 -73.89 -22.61 -68.37
N THR A 326 -74.56 -22.46 -67.22
CA THR A 326 -76.02 -22.26 -67.18
C THR A 326 -76.42 -20.90 -67.73
N HIS A 327 -75.66 -19.84 -67.44
CA HIS A 327 -75.88 -18.51 -68.01
C HIS A 327 -75.72 -18.51 -69.54
N ASN A 328 -74.73 -19.20 -70.08
CA ASN A 328 -74.55 -19.33 -71.54
C ASN A 328 -75.67 -20.13 -72.20
N LYS A 329 -76.18 -21.20 -71.55
CA LYS A 329 -77.37 -21.92 -72.02
C LYS A 329 -78.62 -21.03 -72.00
N LEU A 330 -78.76 -20.18 -70.99
CA LEU A 330 -79.87 -19.25 -70.86
C LEU A 330 -79.84 -18.20 -72.00
N LYS A 331 -78.66 -17.66 -72.32
CA LYS A 331 -78.47 -16.80 -73.49
C LYS A 331 -78.79 -17.48 -74.82
N GLN A 332 -78.45 -18.77 -75.00
CA GLN A 332 -78.83 -19.52 -76.21
C GLN A 332 -80.35 -19.69 -76.33
N VAL A 333 -81.04 -19.91 -75.22
CA VAL A 333 -82.51 -19.99 -75.19
C VAL A 333 -83.15 -18.63 -75.47
N GLU A 334 -82.58 -17.54 -74.95
CA GLU A 334 -83.03 -16.17 -75.26
C GLU A 334 -82.87 -15.84 -76.75
N PHE A 335 -81.75 -16.22 -77.37
CA PHE A 335 -81.54 -16.05 -78.81
C PHE A 335 -82.54 -16.85 -79.66
N ALA A 336 -82.81 -18.10 -79.26
CA ALA A 336 -83.82 -18.94 -79.92
C ALA A 336 -85.24 -18.36 -79.78
N LYS A 337 -85.53 -17.69 -78.66
CA LYS A 337 -86.80 -16.98 -78.45
C LYS A 337 -86.92 -15.76 -79.37
N GLU A 338 -85.86 -14.95 -79.51
CA GLU A 338 -85.86 -13.82 -80.44
C GLU A 338 -86.07 -14.26 -81.89
N ASP A 339 -85.45 -15.35 -82.33
CA ASP A 339 -85.65 -15.85 -83.69
C ASP A 339 -87.05 -16.42 -83.91
N LEU A 340 -87.67 -17.04 -82.89
CA LEU A 340 -89.09 -17.42 -82.93
C LEU A 340 -90.03 -16.21 -82.98
N GLU A 341 -89.70 -15.11 -82.28
CA GLU A 341 -90.46 -13.86 -82.35
C GLU A 341 -90.35 -13.20 -83.74
N LYS A 342 -89.17 -13.24 -84.38
CA LYS A 342 -88.99 -12.82 -85.78
C LYS A 342 -89.80 -13.69 -86.75
N HIS A 343 -89.81 -15.01 -86.57
CA HIS A 343 -90.65 -15.90 -87.37
C HIS A 343 -92.15 -15.62 -87.18
N LYS A 344 -92.59 -15.33 -85.96
CA LYS A 344 -93.97 -14.92 -85.68
C LYS A 344 -94.32 -13.61 -86.39
N ALA A 345 -93.41 -12.62 -86.40
CA ALA A 345 -93.60 -11.37 -87.13
C ALA A 345 -93.70 -11.60 -88.66
N HIS A 346 -92.86 -12.48 -89.20
CA HIS A 346 -92.89 -12.85 -90.61
C HIS A 346 -94.20 -13.53 -91.04
N ILE A 347 -94.72 -14.46 -90.23
CA ILE A 347 -96.02 -15.11 -90.48
C ILE A 347 -97.18 -14.11 -90.43
N ILE A 348 -97.10 -13.09 -89.57
CA ILE A 348 -98.09 -12.00 -89.54
C ILE A 348 -98.04 -11.18 -90.83
N GLU A 349 -96.85 -10.92 -91.36
CA GLU A 349 -96.66 -10.19 -92.62
C GLU A 349 -97.14 -11.00 -93.84
N GLU A 350 -96.88 -12.31 -93.87
CA GLU A 350 -97.43 -13.23 -94.89
C GLU A 350 -98.96 -13.29 -94.83
N LYS A 351 -99.55 -13.31 -93.63
CA LYS A 351 -101.01 -13.26 -93.44
C LYS A 351 -101.61 -11.98 -94.05
N VAL A 352 -100.98 -10.82 -93.80
CA VAL A 352 -101.43 -9.53 -94.35
C VAL A 352 -101.34 -9.50 -95.88
N ASN A 353 -100.33 -10.14 -96.47
CA ASN A 353 -100.18 -10.22 -97.92
C ASN A 353 -101.24 -11.14 -98.56
N ILE A 354 -101.55 -12.28 -97.94
CA ILE A 354 -102.63 -13.18 -98.40
C ILE A 354 -104.00 -12.49 -98.27
N GLU A 355 -104.24 -11.70 -97.21
CA GLU A 355 -105.47 -10.92 -97.05
C GLU A 355 -105.63 -9.86 -98.17
N LYS A 356 -104.55 -9.19 -98.57
CA LYS A 356 -104.53 -8.26 -99.72
C LYS A 356 -104.77 -8.96 -101.07
N GLU A 357 -104.31 -10.20 -101.21
CA GLU A 357 -104.49 -10.99 -102.44
C GLU A 357 -105.94 -11.49 -102.60
N ILE A 358 -106.60 -11.84 -101.50
CA ILE A 358 -108.05 -12.14 -101.45
C ILE A 358 -108.88 -10.90 -101.83
N GLU A 359 -108.48 -9.71 -101.38
CA GLU A 359 -109.18 -8.45 -101.67
C GLU A 359 -109.04 -8.03 -103.14
N LEU A 360 -107.90 -8.35 -103.77
CA LEU A 360 -107.68 -8.16 -105.21
C LEU A 360 -108.53 -9.12 -106.05
N GLN A 361 -108.70 -10.38 -105.61
CA GLN A 361 -109.57 -11.35 -106.29
C GLN A 361 -111.06 -11.00 -106.18
N LYS A 362 -111.50 -10.41 -105.06
CA LYS A 362 -112.87 -9.86 -104.91
C LYS A 362 -113.15 -8.67 -105.84
N LYS A 363 -112.14 -7.84 -106.13
CA LYS A 363 -112.28 -6.72 -107.10
C LYS A 363 -112.40 -7.20 -108.55
N LYS A 364 -111.76 -8.31 -108.92
CA LYS A 364 -111.87 -8.91 -110.28
C LYS A 364 -113.22 -9.58 -110.54
N THR A 365 -113.85 -10.17 -109.51
CA THR A 365 -115.21 -10.76 -109.61
C THR A 365 -116.29 -9.69 -109.71
N ASN A 366 -116.18 -8.56 -108.98
CA ASN A 366 -117.12 -7.43 -109.09
C ASN A 366 -117.06 -6.71 -110.46
N HIS A 367 -115.93 -6.77 -111.18
CA HIS A 367 -115.80 -6.18 -112.51
C HIS A 367 -116.43 -7.04 -113.62
N ALA A 368 -116.53 -8.37 -113.40
CA ALA A 368 -117.22 -9.29 -114.31
C ALA A 368 -118.75 -9.19 -114.20
N GLN A 369 -119.28 -8.83 -113.02
CA GLN A 369 -120.73 -8.65 -112.81
C GLN A 369 -121.27 -7.34 -113.42
N LYS A 370 -120.49 -6.25 -113.43
CA LYS A 370 -120.88 -4.95 -114.01
C LYS A 370 -120.94 -4.93 -115.54
N ARG A 371 -120.16 -5.79 -116.22
CA ARG A 371 -120.15 -5.93 -117.69
C ARG A 371 -121.34 -6.72 -118.28
N ILE A 372 -122.18 -7.32 -117.44
CA ILE A 372 -123.39 -8.05 -117.88
C ILE A 372 -124.65 -7.16 -117.75
N ASP A 373 -124.66 -6.18 -116.83
CA ASP A 373 -125.81 -5.28 -116.63
C ASP A 373 -125.78 -4.01 -117.53
N GLU A 374 -124.63 -3.67 -118.13
CA GLU A 374 -124.44 -2.53 -119.04
C GLU A 374 -124.90 -2.81 -120.50
N CYS A 375 -125.18 -4.07 -120.87
CA CYS A 375 -125.69 -4.43 -122.21
C CYS A 375 -127.23 -4.46 -122.33
N ALA A 376 -127.99 -4.13 -121.28
CA ALA A 376 -129.44 -4.35 -121.25
C ALA A 376 -130.34 -3.09 -121.19
N ARG A 377 -129.86 -1.87 -120.88
CA ARG A 377 -130.76 -0.69 -120.77
C ARG A 377 -130.20 0.66 -121.24
N GLU A 378 -129.39 0.66 -122.29
CA GLU A 378 -129.06 1.88 -123.07
C GLU A 378 -129.93 2.07 -124.33
N ARG A 379 -131.05 1.35 -124.48
CA ARG A 379 -131.95 1.61 -125.63
C ARG A 379 -133.44 1.32 -125.44
N ASP A 380 -133.96 1.48 -124.22
CA ASP A 380 -135.34 1.94 -124.02
C ASP A 380 -135.39 3.46 -123.83
N VAL A 381 -134.99 4.12 -124.92
CA VAL A 381 -135.81 5.18 -125.49
C VAL A 381 -135.62 6.54 -124.80
N LEU A 382 -134.44 7.09 -125.06
CA LEU A 382 -134.31 8.43 -125.61
C LEU A 382 -134.91 8.45 -127.04
N ASN A 383 -136.25 8.38 -127.09
CA ASN A 383 -137.10 8.65 -128.23
C ASN A 383 -138.51 8.85 -127.65
N LYS A 384 -138.84 9.96 -127.02
CA LYS A 384 -138.95 11.26 -127.68
C LYS A 384 -139.41 12.18 -126.54
N MET A 385 -138.57 13.08 -126.06
CA MET A 385 -138.38 14.39 -126.67
C MET A 385 -139.69 15.11 -127.03
N LYS A 386 -139.86 16.21 -126.29
CA LYS A 386 -140.15 17.55 -126.83
C LYS A 386 -141.62 17.91 -127.02
N SER A 387 -142.21 18.38 -125.93
CA SER A 387 -142.85 19.71 -125.91
C SER A 387 -142.73 20.25 -124.48
N GLN A 388 -141.75 21.14 -124.27
CA GLN A 388 -141.99 22.58 -124.23
C GLN A 388 -142.71 22.97 -122.94
N VAL A 389 -141.93 23.22 -121.88
CA VAL A 389 -141.46 24.57 -121.53
C VAL A 389 -142.63 25.45 -121.14
N LYS A 390 -142.56 26.00 -119.93
CA LYS A 390 -142.69 27.43 -119.66
C LYS A 390 -142.17 27.63 -118.23
N GLY A 391 -141.06 28.31 -117.98
CA GLY A 391 -140.68 29.59 -118.56
C GLY A 391 -141.45 30.70 -117.81
N VAL A 392 -140.77 31.57 -117.06
CA VAL A 392 -140.32 32.90 -117.57
C VAL A 392 -141.48 33.89 -117.27
N VAL A 393 -141.38 34.99 -116.51
CA VAL A 393 -140.33 35.99 -116.22
C VAL A 393 -140.76 36.78 -114.97
N GLU A 394 -139.83 37.54 -114.37
CA GLU A 394 -140.18 38.72 -113.60
C GLU A 394 -141.30 39.56 -114.27
N LYS A 395 -142.36 39.83 -113.49
CA LYS A 395 -143.45 40.81 -113.70
C LYS A 395 -144.42 40.48 -114.86
N GLN A 396 -145.41 39.61 -114.63
CA GLN A 396 -146.80 39.93 -114.19
C GLN A 396 -147.59 40.71 -115.27
N GLN A 397 -148.72 40.24 -115.78
CA GLN A 397 -149.92 39.90 -115.02
C GLN A 397 -150.96 39.19 -115.93
N ASP A 398 -151.71 38.28 -115.31
CA ASP A 398 -153.13 38.02 -115.53
C ASP A 398 -153.66 37.28 -116.77
N LEU A 399 -154.31 36.16 -116.40
CA LEU A 399 -155.59 35.66 -116.87
C LEU A 399 -155.70 35.19 -118.32
N MET A 400 -156.03 33.89 -118.40
CA MET A 400 -157.15 33.31 -119.14
C MET A 400 -157.32 33.81 -120.59
N GLN A 401 -157.40 32.94 -121.59
CA GLN A 401 -158.54 32.07 -121.78
C GLN A 401 -158.23 31.31 -123.08
N ILE A 402 -158.28 29.98 -123.03
CA ILE A 402 -159.32 29.21 -123.70
C ILE A 402 -159.20 29.24 -125.22
N ASN A 403 -158.87 28.05 -125.72
CA ASN A 403 -159.29 27.48 -126.99
C ASN A 403 -159.07 28.34 -128.24
N GLN A 404 -158.27 27.80 -129.15
CA GLN A 404 -158.88 26.90 -130.12
C GLN A 404 -157.80 26.02 -130.75
N VAL A 405 -157.81 24.76 -130.31
CA VAL A 405 -158.08 23.63 -131.20
C VAL A 405 -157.90 24.03 -132.67
N ARG A 406 -156.77 23.54 -133.22
CA ARG A 406 -156.82 22.59 -134.33
C ARG A 406 -156.92 23.21 -135.71
N ILE A 407 -156.02 22.66 -136.50
CA ILE A 407 -156.06 22.42 -137.93
C ILE A 407 -155.19 23.36 -138.77
N HIS A 408 -154.43 22.62 -139.57
CA HIS A 408 -153.83 22.98 -140.83
C HIS A 408 -152.50 23.68 -140.72
N ASN A 409 -151.41 22.90 -140.71
CA ASN A 409 -150.91 22.32 -141.95
C ASN A 409 -150.96 23.31 -143.10
N LEU A 410 -149.75 23.56 -143.60
CA LEU A 410 -149.49 23.60 -145.01
C LEU A 410 -150.15 24.76 -145.74
N GLU A 411 -149.35 25.81 -145.80
CA GLU A 411 -148.93 26.44 -147.06
C GLU A 411 -147.54 27.06 -146.75
N VAL A 412 -146.53 26.25 -146.45
CA VAL A 412 -145.50 25.85 -147.43
C VAL A 412 -145.43 26.80 -148.62
N GLU A 413 -144.42 27.65 -148.51
CA GLU A 413 -143.48 28.05 -149.55
C GLU A 413 -143.99 28.88 -150.74
N LEU A 414 -143.05 29.69 -151.25
CA LEU A 414 -143.10 30.40 -152.53
C LEU A 414 -143.86 31.72 -152.58
N SER A 415 -143.25 32.76 -152.00
CA SER A 415 -142.93 34.03 -152.68
C SER A 415 -142.48 35.05 -151.64
N LYS A 416 -141.24 35.57 -151.51
CA LYS A 416 -140.02 35.65 -152.34
C LYS A 416 -140.13 36.27 -153.75
N TYR A 417 -141.32 36.71 -154.16
CA TYR A 417 -141.50 37.82 -155.09
C TYR A 417 -142.07 39.01 -154.30
N GLN A 418 -141.53 40.21 -154.34
CA GLN A 418 -140.30 40.69 -154.94
C GLN A 418 -140.24 42.15 -154.48
N GLY A 419 -139.09 42.58 -153.95
CA GLY A 419 -138.71 43.99 -153.88
C GLY A 419 -138.46 44.56 -155.26
N TYR A 420 -139.35 44.32 -156.22
CA TYR A 420 -139.45 45.15 -157.40
C TYR A 420 -140.00 46.51 -156.95
N ILE A 421 -139.07 47.35 -156.55
CA ILE A 421 -139.08 48.77 -156.85
C ILE A 421 -139.70 49.00 -158.23
N LYS A 422 -140.56 50.03 -158.36
CA LYS A 422 -141.20 50.58 -159.59
C LYS A 422 -142.67 50.22 -159.88
N LYS A 423 -143.50 50.15 -158.84
CA LYS A 423 -144.52 51.21 -158.75
C LYS A 423 -144.30 51.96 -157.44
N GLN A 424 -143.74 53.16 -157.51
CA GLN A 424 -144.47 54.33 -158.03
C GLN A 424 -145.73 54.51 -157.18
N LEU A 425 -145.61 55.39 -156.21
CA LEU A 425 -145.85 56.81 -156.52
C LEU A 425 -147.30 56.99 -156.95
N GLU A 426 -148.18 56.53 -156.05
CA GLU A 426 -149.45 57.19 -155.79
C GLU A 426 -149.61 57.71 -154.34
N THR A 427 -148.88 57.26 -153.31
CA THR A 427 -149.21 57.68 -151.92
C THR A 427 -148.06 58.21 -151.06
N ILE A 428 -147.26 59.06 -151.70
CA ILE A 428 -146.79 60.30 -151.08
C ILE A 428 -147.99 61.28 -151.05
N LEU A 429 -148.92 61.01 -150.14
CA LEU A 429 -149.91 61.97 -149.62
C LEU A 429 -150.16 61.78 -148.11
N LYS A 430 -149.41 60.90 -147.42
CA LYS A 430 -149.47 60.78 -145.95
C LYS A 430 -148.20 61.23 -145.23
N LEU A 431 -147.29 61.88 -145.94
CA LEU A 431 -146.01 62.35 -145.38
C LEU A 431 -146.08 63.55 -144.43
N GLU A 432 -147.23 64.00 -143.91
CA GLU A 432 -147.27 65.22 -143.07
C GLU A 432 -147.44 65.02 -141.55
N GLU A 433 -147.85 63.85 -141.03
CA GLU A 433 -148.17 63.76 -139.59
C GLU A 433 -147.04 63.26 -138.67
N GLU A 434 -146.05 62.51 -139.15
CA GLU A 434 -145.06 61.88 -138.25
C GLU A 434 -143.75 62.67 -138.07
N CYS A 435 -143.59 63.81 -138.77
CA CYS A 435 -142.40 64.67 -138.61
C CYS A 435 -142.26 65.27 -137.19
N ASN A 436 -143.31 65.23 -136.35
CA ASN A 436 -143.29 65.81 -135.00
C ASN A 436 -142.82 64.86 -133.87
N GLN A 437 -142.71 63.53 -134.05
CA GLN A 437 -142.34 62.63 -132.93
C GLN A 437 -140.83 62.40 -132.75
N LYS A 438 -140.03 62.44 -133.83
CA LYS A 438 -138.58 62.13 -133.78
C LYS A 438 -137.70 63.20 -133.13
N ASN A 439 -138.21 64.40 -132.88
CA ASN A 439 -137.42 65.50 -132.32
C ASN A 439 -137.34 65.49 -130.78
N MET A 440 -138.15 64.69 -130.07
CA MET A 440 -138.13 64.62 -128.60
C MET A 440 -137.18 63.56 -128.02
N GLU A 441 -136.83 62.49 -128.76
CA GLU A 441 -136.00 61.40 -128.22
C GLU A 441 -134.49 61.73 -128.13
N LEU A 442 -134.01 62.73 -128.86
CA LEU A 442 -132.58 63.11 -128.89
C LEU A 442 -132.11 63.90 -127.65
N GLN A 443 -133.01 64.50 -126.85
CA GLN A 443 -132.65 65.23 -125.63
C GLN A 443 -132.45 64.33 -124.38
N ALA A 444 -132.93 63.09 -124.35
CA ALA A 444 -132.90 62.23 -123.15
C ALA A 444 -131.55 61.51 -122.90
N TYR A 445 -130.71 61.32 -123.92
CA TYR A 445 -129.43 60.61 -123.78
C TYR A 445 -128.29 61.45 -123.18
N GLY A 446 -128.37 62.78 -123.21
CA GLY A 446 -127.33 63.66 -122.65
C GLY A 446 -127.18 63.57 -121.12
N LEU A 447 -128.28 63.32 -120.39
CA LEU A 447 -128.26 63.35 -118.92
C LEU A 447 -127.63 62.11 -118.28
N LYS A 448 -127.63 60.95 -118.97
CA LYS A 448 -127.11 59.69 -118.41
C LYS A 448 -125.58 59.62 -118.36
N HIS A 449 -124.86 60.37 -119.20
CA HIS A 449 -123.39 60.34 -119.22
C HIS A 449 -122.76 61.09 -118.04
N ILE A 450 -123.42 62.13 -117.51
CA ILE A 450 -122.87 62.95 -116.42
C ILE A 450 -122.83 62.16 -115.10
N ASN A 451 -123.86 61.36 -114.80
CA ASN A 451 -123.93 60.59 -113.55
C ASN A 451 -122.88 59.47 -113.45
N ALA A 452 -122.45 58.87 -114.58
CA ALA A 452 -121.46 57.80 -114.56
C ALA A 452 -120.04 58.29 -114.19
N CYS A 453 -119.71 59.57 -114.46
CA CYS A 453 -118.41 60.13 -114.11
C CYS A 453 -118.25 60.40 -112.60
N GLU A 454 -119.32 60.69 -111.87
CA GLU A 454 -119.26 60.96 -110.44
C GLU A 454 -119.01 59.70 -109.58
N GLU A 455 -119.46 58.52 -110.01
CA GLU A 455 -119.25 57.27 -109.27
C GLU A 455 -117.78 56.78 -109.34
N LEU A 456 -117.09 57.02 -110.46
CA LEU A 456 -115.71 56.57 -110.67
C LEU A 456 -114.72 57.31 -109.75
N LEU A 457 -114.97 58.58 -109.48
CA LEU A 457 -114.15 59.44 -108.61
C LEU A 457 -114.19 59.00 -107.13
N LYS A 458 -115.31 58.41 -106.66
CA LYS A 458 -115.42 57.86 -105.30
C LYS A 458 -114.55 56.61 -105.11
N CYS A 459 -114.49 55.71 -106.10
CA CYS A 459 -113.71 54.48 -106.01
C CYS A 459 -112.20 54.72 -105.89
N GLU A 460 -111.65 55.72 -106.58
CA GLU A 460 -110.22 56.04 -106.51
C GLU A 460 -109.79 56.52 -105.12
N THR A 461 -110.64 57.30 -104.43
CA THR A 461 -110.32 57.79 -103.07
C THR A 461 -110.23 56.69 -102.01
N ASN A 462 -110.98 55.60 -102.16
CA ASN A 462 -110.91 54.46 -101.22
C ASN A 462 -109.64 53.62 -101.41
N ASN A 463 -109.15 53.44 -102.64
CA ASN A 463 -107.94 52.66 -102.90
C ASN A 463 -106.69 53.29 -102.25
N VAL A 464 -106.59 54.63 -102.26
CA VAL A 464 -105.48 55.36 -101.64
C VAL A 464 -105.44 55.18 -100.11
N LYS A 465 -106.60 55.00 -99.45
CA LYS A 465 -106.65 54.76 -98.00
C LYS A 465 -106.05 53.41 -97.62
N ILE A 466 -106.41 52.34 -98.34
CA ILE A 466 -105.93 50.97 -98.05
C ILE A 466 -104.41 50.86 -98.26
N GLN A 467 -103.86 51.51 -99.31
CA GLN A 467 -102.41 51.52 -99.53
C GLN A 467 -101.63 52.21 -98.40
N LYS A 468 -102.18 53.28 -97.80
CA LYS A 468 -101.56 53.94 -96.64
C LYS A 468 -101.55 53.06 -95.40
N GLU A 469 -102.60 52.26 -95.19
CA GLU A 469 -102.65 51.31 -94.08
C GLU A 469 -101.62 50.19 -94.23
N ILE A 470 -101.43 49.64 -95.44
CA ILE A 470 -100.43 48.58 -95.70
C ILE A 470 -99.00 49.09 -95.42
N LEU A 471 -98.66 50.28 -95.93
CA LEU A 471 -97.34 50.90 -95.69
C LEU A 471 -97.07 51.17 -94.20
N ALA A 472 -98.11 51.37 -93.39
CA ALA A 472 -97.96 51.58 -91.95
C ALA A 472 -97.65 50.29 -91.15
N TRP A 473 -97.95 49.10 -91.68
CA TRP A 473 -97.74 47.81 -90.98
C TRP A 473 -96.38 47.15 -91.27
N GLU A 474 -95.76 47.40 -92.43
CA GLU A 474 -94.43 46.88 -92.76
C GLU A 474 -93.32 47.22 -91.74
N PRO A 475 -93.17 48.48 -91.26
CA PRO A 475 -92.15 48.79 -90.26
C PRO A 475 -92.39 48.08 -88.92
N LYS A 476 -93.65 47.83 -88.55
CA LYS A 476 -93.99 47.11 -87.30
C LYS A 476 -93.56 45.64 -87.35
N ILE A 477 -93.74 44.97 -88.49
CA ILE A 477 -93.30 43.58 -88.68
C ILE A 477 -91.78 43.48 -88.63
N LYS A 478 -91.06 44.39 -89.32
CA LYS A 478 -89.59 44.44 -89.25
C LYS A 478 -89.07 44.66 -87.83
N HIS A 479 -89.73 45.52 -87.05
CA HIS A 479 -89.36 45.76 -85.65
C HIS A 479 -89.48 44.48 -84.80
N GLN A 480 -90.58 43.72 -84.92
CA GLN A 480 -90.75 42.46 -84.19
C GLN A 480 -89.76 41.37 -84.61
N GLN A 481 -89.43 41.26 -85.90
CA GLN A 481 -88.40 40.33 -86.38
C GLN A 481 -87.02 40.64 -85.81
N ASN A 482 -86.67 41.93 -85.69
CA ASN A 482 -85.41 42.34 -85.09
C ASN A 482 -85.37 42.01 -83.59
N LEU A 483 -86.46 42.25 -82.84
CA LEU A 483 -86.58 41.88 -81.43
C LEU A 483 -86.40 40.37 -81.22
N TYR A 484 -87.04 39.53 -82.04
CA TYR A 484 -86.87 38.07 -81.95
C TYR A 484 -85.41 37.64 -82.18
N LYS A 485 -84.74 38.22 -83.19
CA LYS A 485 -83.32 37.95 -83.45
C LYS A 485 -82.42 38.35 -82.28
N VAL A 486 -82.68 39.50 -81.65
CA VAL A 486 -81.94 39.95 -80.46
C VAL A 486 -82.12 38.95 -79.31
N ILE A 487 -83.36 38.55 -79.01
CA ILE A 487 -83.65 37.57 -77.94
C ILE A 487 -82.99 36.22 -78.24
N GLN A 488 -82.96 35.78 -79.50
CA GLN A 488 -82.29 34.54 -79.89
C GLN A 488 -80.76 34.62 -79.68
N ILE A 489 -80.15 35.76 -80.01
CA ILE A 489 -78.73 36.01 -79.76
C ILE A 489 -78.46 36.04 -78.26
N GLU A 490 -79.27 36.75 -77.47
CA GLU A 490 -79.13 36.83 -76.01
C GLU A 490 -79.29 35.46 -75.35
N ARG A 491 -80.26 34.66 -75.77
CA ARG A 491 -80.42 33.28 -75.30
C ARG A 491 -79.17 32.44 -75.60
N ASN A 492 -78.62 32.54 -76.81
CA ASN A 492 -77.42 31.79 -77.19
C ASN A 492 -76.19 32.24 -76.38
N VAL A 493 -76.03 33.54 -76.14
CA VAL A 493 -74.98 34.09 -75.30
C VAL A 493 -75.12 33.62 -73.84
N ASN A 494 -76.33 33.65 -73.29
CA ASN A 494 -76.57 33.19 -71.92
C ASN A 494 -76.37 31.68 -71.77
N ASN A 495 -76.75 30.88 -72.77
CA ASN A 495 -76.48 29.44 -72.77
C ASN A 495 -74.98 29.15 -72.84
N LYS A 496 -74.22 29.92 -73.63
CA LYS A 496 -72.76 29.82 -73.67
C LYS A 496 -72.13 30.16 -72.32
N LYS A 497 -72.53 31.28 -71.70
CA LYS A 497 -72.07 31.67 -70.34
C LYS A 497 -72.44 30.63 -69.29
N TYR A 498 -73.61 30.00 -69.41
CA TYR A 498 -74.03 28.92 -68.51
C TYR A 498 -73.14 27.68 -68.65
N ILE A 499 -72.82 27.27 -69.88
CA ILE A 499 -71.92 26.13 -70.14
C ILE A 499 -70.51 26.45 -69.62
N GLU A 500 -69.98 27.64 -69.90
CA GLU A 500 -68.67 28.09 -69.41
C GLU A 500 -68.62 28.07 -67.87
N ALA A 501 -69.62 28.63 -67.19
CA ALA A 501 -69.70 28.59 -65.73
C ALA A 501 -69.84 27.15 -65.18
N HIS A 502 -70.56 26.28 -65.87
CA HIS A 502 -70.69 24.87 -65.48
C HIS A 502 -69.36 24.11 -65.65
N ASP A 503 -68.63 24.36 -66.73
CA ASP A 503 -67.30 23.79 -66.97
C ASP A 503 -66.28 24.30 -65.93
N GLU A 504 -66.31 25.59 -65.60
CA GLU A 504 -65.50 26.18 -64.52
C GLU A 504 -65.81 25.54 -63.15
N ILE A 505 -67.09 25.33 -62.82
CA ILE A 505 -67.47 24.58 -61.60
C ILE A 505 -66.92 23.15 -61.64
N GLY A 506 -66.96 22.51 -62.81
CA GLY A 506 -66.37 21.18 -63.03
C GLY A 506 -64.87 21.16 -62.75
N GLU A 507 -64.13 22.14 -63.28
CA GLU A 507 -62.70 22.30 -63.01
C GLU A 507 -62.41 22.58 -61.54
N MET A 508 -63.18 23.47 -60.90
CA MET A 508 -63.01 23.80 -59.48
C MET A 508 -63.28 22.59 -58.59
N LYS A 509 -64.27 21.74 -58.93
CA LYS A 509 -64.51 20.47 -58.24
C LYS A 509 -63.33 19.50 -58.39
N ARG A 510 -62.72 19.40 -59.59
CA ARG A 510 -61.50 18.59 -59.79
C ARG A 510 -60.34 19.13 -58.98
N LYS A 511 -60.10 20.45 -59.01
CA LYS A 511 -59.05 21.12 -58.21
C LYS A 511 -59.27 20.91 -56.70
N PHE A 512 -60.51 21.03 -56.22
CA PHE A 512 -60.86 20.75 -54.83
C PHE A 512 -60.59 19.30 -54.46
N LYS A 513 -60.92 18.33 -55.33
CA LYS A 513 -60.63 16.91 -55.09
C LYS A 513 -59.12 16.64 -55.03
N VAL A 514 -58.34 17.22 -55.94
CA VAL A 514 -56.86 17.10 -55.91
C VAL A 514 -56.30 17.75 -54.64
N MET A 515 -56.80 18.93 -54.26
CA MET A 515 -56.39 19.60 -53.03
C MET A 515 -56.76 18.79 -51.79
N ASN A 516 -57.95 18.18 -51.75
CA ASN A 516 -58.37 17.35 -50.62
C ASN A 516 -57.49 16.09 -50.50
N ASN A 517 -57.18 15.42 -51.62
CA ASN A 517 -56.22 14.31 -51.62
C ASN A 517 -54.83 14.77 -51.16
N LEU A 518 -54.39 15.98 -51.55
CA LEU A 518 -53.12 16.55 -51.06
C LEU A 518 -53.17 16.80 -49.56
N VAL A 519 -54.28 17.31 -49.03
CA VAL A 519 -54.48 17.51 -47.59
C VAL A 519 -54.49 16.17 -46.84
N GLU A 520 -55.12 15.14 -47.38
CA GLU A 520 -55.10 13.78 -46.81
C GLU A 520 -53.68 13.20 -46.82
N ASN A 521 -52.96 13.29 -47.94
CA ASN A 521 -51.56 12.88 -48.01
C ASN A 521 -50.67 13.63 -47.00
N LEU A 522 -50.85 14.94 -46.88
CA LEU A 522 -50.11 15.74 -45.90
C LEU A 522 -50.47 15.36 -44.46
N LYS A 523 -51.73 15.00 -44.17
CA LYS A 523 -52.13 14.46 -42.86
C LYS A 523 -51.48 13.10 -42.59
N ASP A 524 -51.41 12.22 -43.57
CA ASP A 524 -50.74 10.92 -43.44
C ASP A 524 -49.21 11.09 -43.26
N GLU A 525 -48.59 12.04 -43.95
CA GLU A 525 -47.21 12.42 -43.73
C GLU A 525 -46.96 13.02 -42.34
N ILE A 526 -47.87 13.87 -41.85
CA ILE A 526 -47.78 14.42 -40.48
C ILE A 526 -47.89 13.28 -39.46
N THR A 527 -48.91 12.42 -39.58
CA THR A 527 -49.11 11.31 -38.62
C THR A 527 -47.96 10.30 -38.65
N SER A 528 -47.40 9.99 -39.83
CA SER A 528 -46.22 9.11 -39.93
C SER A 528 -44.97 9.76 -39.31
N LYS A 529 -44.77 11.08 -39.48
CA LYS A 529 -43.70 11.83 -38.81
C LYS A 529 -43.91 11.90 -37.30
N ASP A 530 -45.14 12.10 -36.82
CA ASP A 530 -45.46 12.11 -35.38
C ASP A 530 -45.13 10.75 -34.74
N VAL A 531 -45.52 9.64 -35.41
CA VAL A 531 -45.15 8.29 -34.96
C VAL A 531 -43.62 8.10 -34.95
N ALA A 532 -42.90 8.62 -35.94
CA ALA A 532 -41.44 8.56 -35.97
C ALA A 532 -40.82 9.38 -34.82
N ILE A 533 -41.32 10.59 -34.54
CA ILE A 533 -40.87 11.44 -33.44
C ILE A 533 -41.09 10.76 -32.09
N ILE A 534 -42.25 10.11 -31.89
CA ILE A 534 -42.54 9.38 -30.64
C ILE A 534 -41.55 8.22 -30.47
N LYS A 535 -41.29 7.44 -31.52
CA LYS A 535 -40.31 6.34 -31.48
C LYS A 535 -38.91 6.84 -31.17
N GLU A 536 -38.47 7.92 -31.81
CA GLU A 536 -37.19 8.55 -31.52
C GLU A 536 -37.12 9.08 -30.08
N HIS A 537 -38.21 9.65 -29.57
CA HIS A 537 -38.28 10.10 -28.18
C HIS A 537 -38.17 8.94 -27.19
N GLU A 538 -38.86 7.82 -27.42
CA GLU A 538 -38.74 6.62 -26.58
C GLU A 538 -37.33 6.02 -26.64
N ASN A 539 -36.72 5.98 -27.82
CA ASN A 539 -35.34 5.53 -27.99
C ASN A 539 -34.36 6.46 -27.26
N HIS A 540 -34.55 7.78 -27.37
CA HIS A 540 -33.76 8.76 -26.65
C HIS A 540 -33.86 8.55 -25.13
N GLN A 541 -35.07 8.36 -24.59
CA GLN A 541 -35.27 8.08 -23.17
C GLN A 541 -34.58 6.78 -22.72
N LYS A 542 -34.60 5.73 -23.55
CA LYS A 542 -33.88 4.48 -23.25
C LYS A 542 -32.37 4.72 -23.19
N ILE A 543 -31.82 5.41 -24.19
CA ILE A 543 -30.40 5.76 -24.26
C ILE A 543 -30.00 6.66 -23.08
N GLU A 544 -30.83 7.62 -22.68
CA GLU A 544 -30.55 8.47 -21.52
C GLU A 544 -30.48 7.68 -20.22
N LYS A 545 -31.41 6.74 -20.01
CA LYS A 545 -31.38 5.84 -18.85
C LYS A 545 -30.14 4.95 -18.84
N GLU A 546 -29.73 4.43 -19.99
CA GLU A 546 -28.48 3.67 -20.12
C GLU A 546 -27.25 4.53 -19.86
N ARG A 547 -27.23 5.77 -20.37
CA ARG A 547 -26.17 6.75 -20.11
C ARG A 547 -26.05 7.06 -18.62
N GLU A 548 -27.17 7.21 -17.91
CA GLU A 548 -27.17 7.42 -16.45
C GLU A 548 -26.63 6.21 -15.70
N LYS A 549 -27.07 4.99 -16.04
CA LYS A 549 -26.52 3.76 -15.45
C LYS A 549 -25.02 3.62 -15.68
N LEU A 550 -24.55 3.87 -16.90
CA LEU A 550 -23.12 3.84 -17.23
C LEU A 550 -22.34 4.92 -16.48
N LYS A 551 -22.90 6.12 -16.29
CA LYS A 551 -22.28 7.16 -15.46
C LYS A 551 -22.16 6.73 -13.99
N GLU A 552 -23.18 6.10 -13.43
CA GLU A 552 -23.13 5.58 -12.06
C GLU A 552 -22.08 4.47 -11.92
N GLU A 553 -22.02 3.54 -12.88
CA GLU A 553 -21.00 2.48 -12.91
C GLU A 553 -19.60 3.06 -13.04
N LEU A 554 -19.40 4.02 -13.93
CA LEU A 554 -18.13 4.72 -14.10
C LEU A 554 -17.70 5.46 -12.83
N CYS A 555 -18.64 6.11 -12.13
CA CYS A 555 -18.38 6.74 -10.84
C CYS A 555 -17.96 5.71 -9.77
N LYS A 556 -18.64 4.56 -9.69
CA LYS A 556 -18.27 3.45 -8.79
C LYS A 556 -16.89 2.91 -9.10
N VAL A 557 -16.54 2.73 -10.38
CA VAL A 557 -15.21 2.28 -10.81
C VAL A 557 -14.15 3.33 -10.47
N GLN A 558 -14.40 4.60 -10.74
CA GLN A 558 -13.48 5.68 -10.37
C GLN A 558 -13.24 5.77 -8.85
N TRP A 559 -14.29 5.57 -8.05
CA TRP A 559 -14.15 5.51 -6.60
C TRP A 559 -13.31 4.31 -6.15
N LYS A 560 -13.51 3.13 -6.76
CA LYS A 560 -12.68 1.95 -6.50
C LYS A 560 -11.21 2.18 -6.89
N ILE A 561 -10.95 2.80 -8.04
CA ILE A 561 -9.59 3.15 -8.47
C ILE A 561 -8.92 4.06 -7.44
N LYS A 562 -9.59 5.15 -7.03
CA LYS A 562 -9.05 6.06 -6.00
C LYS A 562 -8.80 5.36 -4.67
N SER A 563 -9.70 4.46 -4.25
CA SER A 563 -9.51 3.67 -3.03
C SER A 563 -8.31 2.73 -3.15
N ILE A 564 -8.10 2.11 -4.31
CA ILE A 564 -6.94 1.24 -4.57
C ILE A 564 -5.65 2.06 -4.61
N ASP A 565 -5.65 3.25 -5.23
CA ASP A 565 -4.48 4.13 -5.26
C ASP A 565 -4.02 4.54 -3.85
N VAL A 566 -4.96 4.81 -2.95
CA VAL A 566 -4.64 5.08 -1.53
C VAL A 566 -3.98 3.88 -0.87
N VAL A 567 -4.50 2.66 -1.11
CA VAL A 567 -3.91 1.42 -0.57
C VAL A 567 -2.52 1.15 -1.17
N ILE A 568 -2.33 1.37 -2.47
CA ILE A 568 -1.03 1.25 -3.14
C ILE A 568 -0.04 2.22 -2.50
N ASN A 569 -0.46 3.46 -2.21
CA ASN A 569 0.41 4.44 -1.57
C ASN A 569 0.79 4.04 -0.14
N ASP A 570 -0.15 3.51 0.65
CA ASP A 570 0.15 2.99 2.01
C ASP A 570 1.12 1.80 1.94
N HIS A 571 0.94 0.88 0.98
CA HIS A 571 1.88 -0.22 0.76
C HIS A 571 3.26 0.26 0.28
N ASN A 572 3.33 1.32 -0.54
CA ASN A 572 4.62 1.89 -0.95
C ASN A 572 5.36 2.50 0.24
N LEU A 573 4.66 3.23 1.12
CA LEU A 573 5.24 3.77 2.35
C LEU A 573 5.72 2.65 3.29
N GLN A 574 4.95 1.57 3.43
CA GLN A 574 5.35 0.39 4.18
C GLN A 574 6.58 -0.28 3.56
N ASN A 575 6.63 -0.42 2.24
CA ASN A 575 7.79 -0.98 1.54
C ASN A 575 9.04 -0.13 1.76
N ASP A 576 8.94 1.19 1.73
CA ASP A 576 10.09 2.07 1.98
C ASP A 576 10.55 2.00 3.44
N SER A 577 9.61 1.89 4.40
CA SER A 577 9.95 1.61 5.80
C SER A 577 10.64 0.25 5.97
N LEU A 578 10.18 -0.80 5.27
CA LEU A 578 10.78 -2.12 5.33
C LEU A 578 12.18 -2.13 4.69
N LYS A 579 12.39 -1.38 3.59
CA LYS A 579 13.72 -1.19 3.00
C LYS A 579 14.67 -0.52 3.98
N HIS A 580 14.23 0.51 4.68
CA HIS A 580 15.05 1.16 5.70
C HIS A 580 15.46 0.20 6.82
N ILE A 581 14.51 -0.62 7.32
CA ILE A 581 14.80 -1.64 8.34
C ILE A 581 15.78 -2.69 7.80
N LEU A 582 15.66 -3.08 6.53
CA LEU A 582 16.61 -4.00 5.90
C LEU A 582 18.01 -3.38 5.79
N GLU A 583 18.12 -2.11 5.40
CA GLU A 583 19.40 -1.39 5.34
C GLU A 583 20.05 -1.27 6.73
N GLU A 584 19.28 -0.96 7.77
CA GLU A 584 19.76 -0.98 9.16
C GLU A 584 20.21 -2.38 9.59
N GLY A 585 19.43 -3.41 9.26
CA GLY A 585 19.79 -4.81 9.52
C GLY A 585 21.09 -5.22 8.83
N ASP A 586 21.30 -4.81 7.58
CA ASP A 586 22.54 -5.06 6.84
C ASP A 586 23.74 -4.35 7.47
N LEU A 587 23.55 -3.12 7.98
CA LEU A 587 24.58 -2.40 8.73
C LEU A 587 24.92 -3.10 10.05
N ASP A 588 23.93 -3.59 10.78
CA ASP A 588 24.13 -4.35 12.01
C ASP A 588 24.88 -5.66 11.75
N VAL A 589 24.53 -6.38 10.68
CA VAL A 589 25.26 -7.59 10.25
C VAL A 589 26.71 -7.26 9.89
N MET A 590 26.95 -6.14 9.19
CA MET A 590 28.30 -5.67 8.89
C MET A 590 29.08 -5.33 10.17
N HIS A 591 28.43 -4.71 11.16
CA HIS A 591 29.04 -4.39 12.45
C HIS A 591 29.42 -5.66 13.21
N GLN A 592 28.49 -6.60 13.35
CA GLN A 592 28.72 -7.89 14.02
C GLN A 592 29.82 -8.71 13.35
N LYS A 593 29.94 -8.68 12.02
CA LYS A 593 31.05 -9.33 11.30
C LYS A 593 32.40 -8.73 11.69
N LYS A 594 32.51 -7.39 11.76
CA LYS A 594 33.74 -6.71 12.18
C LYS A 594 34.09 -7.02 13.64
N GLU A 595 33.12 -7.02 14.54
CA GLU A 595 33.34 -7.41 15.94
C GLU A 595 33.82 -8.85 16.05
N LEU A 596 33.22 -9.76 15.28
CA LEU A 596 33.64 -11.16 15.24
C LEU A 596 35.06 -11.31 14.68
N GLU A 597 35.46 -10.54 13.67
CA GLU A 597 36.84 -10.50 13.17
C GLU A 597 37.82 -10.01 14.25
N ILE A 598 37.44 -8.98 15.01
CA ILE A 598 38.25 -8.47 16.14
C ILE A 598 38.40 -9.57 17.20
N VAL A 599 37.31 -10.18 17.66
CA VAL A 599 37.35 -11.27 18.66
C VAL A 599 38.16 -12.47 18.15
N GLN A 600 38.06 -12.81 16.87
CA GLN A 600 38.90 -13.84 16.27
C GLN A 600 40.38 -13.45 16.30
N SER A 601 40.71 -12.19 16.02
CA SER A 601 42.08 -11.69 16.09
C SER A 601 42.64 -11.74 17.51
N GLU A 602 41.85 -11.33 18.51
CA GLU A 602 42.20 -11.41 19.93
C GLU A 602 42.38 -12.86 20.37
N LYS A 603 41.48 -13.76 19.96
CA LYS A 603 41.61 -15.20 20.21
C LYS A 603 42.90 -15.76 19.62
N ARG A 604 43.29 -15.35 18.40
CA ARG A 604 44.56 -15.77 17.79
C ARG A 604 45.77 -15.27 18.57
N VAL A 605 45.75 -14.01 19.01
CA VAL A 605 46.82 -13.42 19.83
C VAL A 605 46.94 -14.12 21.18
N LEU A 606 45.83 -14.32 21.88
CA LEU A 606 45.79 -15.05 23.15
C LEU A 606 46.24 -16.51 22.98
N GLY A 607 45.82 -17.16 21.89
CA GLY A 607 46.28 -18.49 21.53
C GLY A 607 47.80 -18.56 21.35
N ALA A 608 48.38 -17.59 20.63
CA ALA A 608 49.83 -17.49 20.46
C ALA A 608 50.56 -17.22 21.78
N GLN A 609 50.04 -16.33 22.62
CA GLN A 609 50.60 -16.04 23.95
C GLN A 609 50.56 -17.26 24.86
N LEU A 610 49.46 -18.02 24.85
CA LEU A 610 49.30 -19.22 25.68
C LEU A 610 50.28 -20.31 25.23
N ILE A 611 50.46 -20.52 23.92
CA ILE A 611 51.47 -21.42 23.37
C ILE A 611 52.87 -20.98 23.82
N HIS A 612 53.19 -19.69 23.74
CA HIS A 612 54.48 -19.17 24.17
C HIS A 612 54.73 -19.40 25.67
N LYS A 613 53.74 -19.10 26.51
CA LYS A 613 53.81 -19.36 27.97
C LYS A 613 53.96 -20.84 28.28
N ASN A 614 53.29 -21.72 27.54
CA ASN A 614 53.44 -23.15 27.71
C ASN A 614 54.85 -23.64 27.33
N ASN A 615 55.44 -23.07 26.27
CA ASN A 615 56.83 -23.34 25.89
C ASN A 615 57.82 -22.84 26.96
N GLU A 616 57.66 -21.63 27.48
CA GLU A 616 58.47 -21.11 28.60
C GLU A 616 58.37 -22.02 29.83
N LEU A 617 57.16 -22.49 30.15
CA LEU A 617 56.92 -23.38 31.29
C LEU A 617 57.59 -24.75 31.10
N MET A 618 57.58 -25.28 29.88
CA MET A 618 58.34 -26.48 29.51
C MET A 618 59.85 -26.27 29.64
N GLU A 619 60.38 -25.11 29.23
CA GLU A 619 61.79 -24.78 29.44
C GLU A 619 62.17 -24.73 30.91
N VAL A 620 61.30 -24.15 31.76
CA VAL A 620 61.51 -24.10 33.21
C VAL A 620 61.49 -25.50 33.81
N TYR A 621 60.54 -26.37 33.44
CA TYR A 621 60.54 -27.75 33.90
C TYR A 621 61.80 -28.51 33.48
N ASN A 622 62.27 -28.31 32.25
CA ASN A 622 63.52 -28.91 31.79
C ASN A 622 64.72 -28.41 32.62
N LYS A 623 64.77 -27.10 32.94
CA LYS A 623 65.81 -26.53 33.82
C LYS A 623 65.76 -27.13 35.23
N ILE A 624 64.58 -27.25 35.83
CA ILE A 624 64.39 -27.87 37.15
C ILE A 624 64.89 -29.31 37.11
N ARG A 625 64.47 -30.10 36.11
CA ARG A 625 64.89 -31.50 35.97
C ARG A 625 66.41 -31.64 35.86
N ILE A 626 67.06 -30.77 35.10
CA ILE A 626 68.53 -30.75 34.98
C ILE A 626 69.17 -30.40 36.34
N GLN A 627 68.67 -29.38 37.03
CA GLN A 627 69.17 -28.99 38.35
C GLN A 627 69.00 -30.09 39.39
N GLU A 628 67.85 -30.76 39.42
CA GLU A 628 67.59 -31.92 40.29
C GLU A 628 68.59 -33.05 40.03
N SER A 629 68.83 -33.40 38.76
CA SER A 629 69.83 -34.41 38.41
C SER A 629 71.25 -34.00 38.84
N SER A 630 71.60 -32.72 38.71
CA SER A 630 72.90 -32.18 39.12
C SER A 630 73.06 -32.20 40.64
N ILE A 631 72.02 -31.84 41.39
CA ILE A 631 72.00 -31.90 42.86
C ILE A 631 72.11 -33.34 43.32
N HIS A 632 71.37 -34.26 42.71
CA HIS A 632 71.43 -35.68 43.05
C HIS A 632 72.84 -36.25 42.84
N LYS A 633 73.47 -35.93 41.71
CA LYS A 633 74.86 -36.31 41.44
C LYS A 633 75.82 -35.69 42.46
N GLY A 634 75.70 -34.39 42.73
CA GLY A 634 76.51 -33.70 43.74
C GLY A 634 76.34 -34.27 45.15
N HIS A 635 75.13 -34.69 45.51
CA HIS A 635 74.84 -35.35 46.79
C HIS A 635 75.54 -36.72 46.88
N ILE A 636 75.50 -37.52 45.81
CA ILE A 636 76.23 -38.80 45.76
C ILE A 636 77.74 -38.56 45.93
N ASP A 637 78.30 -37.61 45.19
CA ASP A 637 79.73 -37.28 45.26
C ASP A 637 80.13 -36.79 46.66
N TYR A 638 79.29 -35.96 47.30
CA TYR A 638 79.49 -35.51 48.67
C TYR A 638 79.47 -36.67 49.68
N CYS A 639 78.51 -37.60 49.56
CA CYS A 639 78.45 -38.80 50.40
C CYS A 639 79.68 -39.71 50.23
N ASN A 640 80.18 -39.85 49.00
CA ASN A 640 81.42 -40.57 48.72
C ASN A 640 82.61 -39.89 49.42
N ARG A 641 82.72 -38.56 49.31
CA ARG A 641 83.80 -37.81 49.96
C ARG A 641 83.74 -37.89 51.49
N LEU A 642 82.54 -37.86 52.07
CA LEU A 642 82.36 -38.09 53.52
C LEU A 642 82.81 -39.50 53.92
N SER A 643 82.54 -40.51 53.10
CA SER A 643 82.96 -41.89 53.34
C SER A 643 84.49 -42.02 53.28
N GLU A 644 85.14 -41.41 52.29
CA GLU A 644 86.61 -41.32 52.23
C GLU A 644 87.20 -40.60 53.45
N LEU A 645 86.60 -39.48 53.87
CA LEU A 645 87.04 -38.72 55.04
C LEU A 645 86.93 -39.56 56.32
N ARG A 646 85.88 -40.37 56.45
CA ARG A 646 85.76 -41.36 57.54
C ARG A 646 86.88 -42.40 57.47
N GLN A 647 87.19 -42.93 56.29
CA GLN A 647 88.31 -43.87 56.12
C GLN A 647 89.66 -43.22 56.49
N TYR A 648 89.90 -41.97 56.07
CA TYR A 648 91.11 -41.23 56.44
C TYR A 648 91.18 -40.94 57.94
N LYS A 649 90.06 -40.60 58.58
CA LYS A 649 89.99 -40.45 60.05
C LYS A 649 90.34 -41.76 60.75
N PHE A 650 89.85 -42.90 60.26
CA PHE A 650 90.20 -44.21 60.81
C PHE A 650 91.69 -44.52 60.63
N LYS A 651 92.24 -44.30 59.42
CA LYS A 651 93.68 -44.44 59.16
C LYS A 651 94.52 -43.54 60.08
N LEU A 652 94.14 -42.27 60.25
CA LEU A 652 94.80 -41.33 61.15
C LEU A 652 94.75 -41.82 62.60
N HIS A 653 93.61 -42.34 63.05
CA HIS A 653 93.48 -42.89 64.40
C HIS A 653 94.40 -44.11 64.60
N ASN A 654 94.46 -45.02 63.63
CA ASN A 654 95.38 -46.17 63.68
C ASN A 654 96.84 -45.73 63.70
N LEU A 655 97.24 -44.80 62.81
CA LEU A 655 98.59 -44.22 62.78
C LEU A 655 98.94 -43.52 64.10
N LYS A 656 97.99 -42.78 64.71
CA LYS A 656 98.19 -42.18 66.03
C LYS A 656 98.37 -43.26 67.10
N ARG A 657 97.58 -44.34 67.06
CA ARG A 657 97.72 -45.47 68.00
C ARG A 657 99.08 -46.15 67.83
N GLU A 658 99.48 -46.45 66.61
CA GLU A 658 100.81 -46.99 66.29
C GLU A 658 101.93 -46.06 66.77
N TYR A 659 101.81 -44.75 66.51
CA TYR A 659 102.75 -43.76 67.02
C TYR A 659 102.82 -43.79 68.55
N THR A 660 101.68 -43.80 69.26
CA THR A 660 101.66 -43.89 70.72
C THR A 660 102.33 -45.16 71.25
N MET A 661 102.06 -46.32 70.63
CA MET A 661 102.69 -47.59 70.97
C MET A 661 104.21 -47.54 70.73
N LEU A 662 104.65 -47.02 69.59
CA LEU A 662 106.07 -46.87 69.26
C LEU A 662 106.78 -45.87 70.19
N THR A 663 106.15 -44.75 70.56
CA THR A 663 106.70 -43.84 71.58
C THR A 663 106.77 -44.50 72.96
N GLY A 664 105.80 -45.36 73.31
CA GLY A 664 105.87 -46.21 74.50
C GLY A 664 107.09 -47.14 74.45
N SER A 665 107.29 -47.85 73.34
CA SER A 665 108.48 -48.68 73.11
C SER A 665 109.79 -47.87 73.13
N CYS A 666 109.77 -46.61 72.68
CA CYS A 666 110.92 -45.72 72.77
C CYS A 666 111.26 -45.34 74.22
N LYS A 667 110.29 -45.29 75.15
CA LYS A 667 110.60 -45.10 76.58
C LYS A 667 111.37 -46.30 77.14
N ASN A 668 111.08 -47.51 76.67
CA ASN A 668 111.83 -48.72 77.02
C ASN A 668 113.27 -48.68 76.49
N ILE A 669 113.59 -47.89 75.45
CA ILE A 669 114.97 -47.71 74.97
C ILE A 669 115.87 -47.15 76.06
N VAL A 670 115.38 -46.30 76.98
CA VAL A 670 116.24 -45.76 78.06
C VAL A 670 116.58 -46.85 79.09
N ILE A 671 115.61 -47.70 79.43
CA ILE A 671 115.81 -48.85 80.32
C ILE A 671 116.74 -49.86 79.65
N LEU A 672 116.47 -50.22 78.39
CA LEU A 672 117.31 -51.10 77.59
C LEU A 672 118.71 -50.52 77.38
N ARG A 673 118.88 -49.20 77.24
CA ARG A 673 120.20 -48.55 77.19
C ARG A 673 120.94 -48.66 78.53
N LYS A 674 120.24 -48.55 79.66
CA LYS A 674 120.83 -48.77 80.99
C LYS A 674 121.19 -50.24 81.21
N GLU A 675 120.34 -51.18 80.80
CA GLU A 675 120.66 -52.60 80.83
C GLU A 675 121.82 -52.94 79.90
N VAL A 676 121.83 -52.41 78.67
CA VAL A 676 122.96 -52.53 77.76
C VAL A 676 124.21 -51.88 78.35
N HIS A 677 124.12 -50.77 79.07
CA HIS A 677 125.28 -50.17 79.74
C HIS A 677 125.78 -51.03 80.91
N ASN A 678 124.89 -51.55 81.76
CA ASN A 678 125.23 -52.47 82.85
C ASN A 678 125.82 -53.77 82.32
N LEU A 679 125.19 -54.38 81.32
CA LEU A 679 125.70 -55.56 80.63
C LEU A 679 126.99 -55.25 79.89
N SER A 680 127.15 -54.05 79.31
CA SER A 680 128.41 -53.62 78.70
C SER A 680 129.49 -53.38 79.75
N GLN A 681 129.15 -52.92 80.96
CA GLN A 681 130.08 -52.73 82.06
C GLN A 681 130.51 -54.09 82.63
N GLN A 682 129.57 -55.01 82.85
CA GLN A 682 129.85 -56.41 83.21
C GLN A 682 130.66 -57.11 82.12
N LEU A 683 130.29 -56.91 80.85
CA LEU A 683 131.02 -57.42 79.69
C LEU A 683 132.39 -56.77 79.58
N VAL A 684 132.57 -55.49 79.89
CA VAL A 684 133.88 -54.83 79.91
C VAL A 684 134.71 -55.36 81.07
N GLN A 685 134.15 -55.56 82.26
CA GLN A 685 134.84 -56.18 83.38
C GLN A 685 135.30 -57.60 83.03
N GLU A 686 134.41 -58.43 82.50
CA GLU A 686 134.73 -59.77 82.01
C GLU A 686 135.68 -59.71 80.81
N LYS A 687 135.53 -58.77 79.88
CA LYS A 687 136.45 -58.58 78.76
C LYS A 687 137.78 -57.99 79.18
N THR A 688 137.92 -57.22 80.27
CA THR A 688 139.21 -56.77 80.81
C THR A 688 139.89 -57.91 81.56
N LYS A 689 139.11 -58.78 82.20
CA LYS A 689 139.61 -60.00 82.84
C LYS A 689 140.09 -61.00 81.80
N VAL A 690 139.30 -61.19 80.75
CA VAL A 690 139.63 -62.02 79.59
C VAL A 690 140.74 -61.35 78.76
N LYS A 691 140.70 -60.04 78.47
CA LYS A 691 141.78 -59.30 77.78
C LYS A 691 143.09 -59.29 78.56
N ALA A 692 143.10 -59.15 79.87
CA ALA A 692 144.35 -59.26 80.62
C ALA A 692 144.97 -60.66 80.44
N LEU A 693 144.13 -61.69 80.29
CA LEU A 693 144.55 -63.08 80.05
C LEU A 693 144.76 -63.40 78.55
N SER A 694 144.16 -62.65 77.63
CA SER A 694 144.21 -62.91 76.18
C SER A 694 145.06 -61.91 75.39
N GLU A 695 145.40 -60.76 75.96
CA GLU A 695 146.49 -59.87 75.50
C GLU A 695 147.87 -60.48 75.79
N GLU A 696 147.98 -61.48 76.67
CA GLU A 696 149.13 -62.40 76.73
C GLU A 696 149.16 -63.41 75.57
N LEU A 697 148.05 -63.64 74.87
CA LEU A 697 147.90 -64.81 74.02
C LEU A 697 147.60 -64.58 72.54
N GLU A 698 147.23 -63.39 72.05
CA GLU A 698 147.41 -62.99 70.62
C GLU A 698 146.70 -61.67 70.26
N ASN A 699 147.42 -60.78 69.58
CA ASN A 699 146.87 -59.82 68.61
C ASN A 699 146.66 -60.56 67.27
N PRO A 700 145.74 -60.18 66.34
CA PRO A 700 144.68 -59.18 66.45
C PRO A 700 143.36 -59.48 65.65
N LEU A 701 142.40 -58.57 65.85
CA LEU A 701 141.56 -57.89 64.84
C LEU A 701 140.33 -58.56 64.19
N ASN A 702 139.20 -58.07 64.68
CA ASN A 702 137.86 -58.05 64.12
C ASN A 702 137.75 -57.38 62.72
N VAL A 703 136.92 -58.01 61.87
CA VAL A 703 135.74 -57.40 61.19
C VAL A 703 135.97 -56.41 60.04
N HIS A 704 135.31 -56.66 58.90
CA HIS A 704 134.43 -55.74 58.14
C HIS A 704 133.96 -56.42 56.83
N ARG A 705 132.89 -56.06 56.10
CA ARG A 705 131.75 -55.12 56.14
C ARG A 705 131.35 -55.03 54.65
N TRP A 706 130.06 -55.11 54.28
CA TRP A 706 129.35 -54.25 53.30
C TRP A 706 127.98 -54.80 52.87
N ARG A 707 127.14 -53.84 52.48
CA ARG A 707 125.68 -53.82 52.31
C ARG A 707 125.40 -53.28 50.91
N LYS A 708 124.36 -53.75 50.22
CA LYS A 708 123.75 -53.08 49.05
C LYS A 708 122.47 -52.37 49.46
N LEU A 709 122.26 -51.17 48.89
CA LEU A 709 121.09 -50.31 49.03
C LEU A 709 120.47 -50.23 47.63
N GLU A 710 119.19 -50.59 47.51
CA GLU A 710 118.39 -50.38 46.30
C GLU A 710 117.19 -49.48 46.65
N GLY A 711 116.97 -48.47 45.82
CA GLY A 711 115.80 -47.60 45.83
C GLY A 711 115.82 -46.69 44.60
N THR A 712 114.76 -46.75 43.79
CA THR A 712 114.51 -45.99 42.55
C THR A 712 113.29 -45.06 42.72
N ASP A 713 113.28 -43.93 42.02
CA ASP A 713 112.35 -42.78 42.16
C ASP A 713 111.07 -42.86 41.28
N PRO A 714 109.87 -42.38 41.69
CA PRO A 714 108.66 -42.28 40.85
C PRO A 714 108.66 -41.10 39.84
N HIS A 715 107.96 -41.30 38.71
CA HIS A 715 108.33 -40.84 37.35
C HIS A 715 107.55 -39.63 36.80
N SER A 716 108.22 -38.76 36.03
CA SER A 716 107.76 -37.55 35.31
C SER A 716 106.45 -37.61 34.49
N TYR A 717 105.84 -38.78 34.37
CA TYR A 717 104.62 -39.06 33.62
C TYR A 717 103.34 -38.50 34.26
N GLU A 718 103.23 -38.54 35.60
CA GLU A 718 102.04 -38.02 36.30
C GLU A 718 101.90 -36.49 36.17
N LEU A 719 103.02 -35.77 36.07
CA LEU A 719 103.04 -34.32 35.90
C LEU A 719 102.55 -33.90 34.50
N ILE A 720 102.87 -34.67 33.45
CA ILE A 720 102.47 -34.38 32.07
C ILE A 720 100.95 -34.51 31.88
N ILE A 721 100.34 -35.54 32.46
CA ILE A 721 98.88 -35.75 32.41
C ILE A 721 98.12 -34.58 33.05
N LYS A 722 98.65 -34.05 34.16
CA LYS A 722 98.05 -32.93 34.89
C LYS A 722 98.08 -31.63 34.08
N ILE A 723 99.15 -31.39 33.33
CA ILE A 723 99.29 -30.22 32.46
C ILE A 723 98.25 -30.25 31.33
N GLN A 724 98.08 -31.40 30.66
CA GLN A 724 97.13 -31.53 29.54
C GLN A 724 95.66 -31.38 30.00
N LEU A 725 95.30 -31.87 31.19
CA LEU A 725 93.96 -31.70 31.76
C LEU A 725 93.66 -30.23 32.10
N LEU A 726 94.65 -29.48 32.60
CA LEU A 726 94.49 -28.07 32.91
C LEU A 726 94.36 -27.22 31.64
N GLN A 727 95.10 -27.55 30.57
CA GLN A 727 94.97 -26.85 29.29
C GLN A 727 93.57 -27.00 28.68
N LYS A 728 92.98 -28.21 28.66
CA LYS A 728 91.61 -28.43 28.17
C LYS A 728 90.56 -27.65 28.98
N LYS A 729 90.71 -27.59 30.31
CA LYS A 729 89.81 -26.81 31.17
C LYS A 729 89.92 -25.31 30.89
N LEU A 730 91.13 -24.82 30.63
CA LEU A 730 91.36 -23.42 30.30
C LEU A 730 90.68 -23.04 28.99
N THR A 731 90.84 -23.84 27.93
CA THR A 731 90.24 -23.58 26.61
C THR A 731 88.70 -23.54 26.68
N SER A 732 88.09 -24.50 27.37
CA SER A 732 86.64 -24.52 27.57
C SER A 732 86.15 -23.29 28.34
N LYS A 733 86.90 -22.84 29.36
CA LYS A 733 86.50 -21.66 30.13
C LYS A 733 86.71 -20.36 29.36
N THR A 734 87.70 -20.29 28.47
CA THR A 734 87.86 -19.14 27.57
C THR A 734 86.74 -19.06 26.52
N GLU A 735 86.23 -20.19 26.01
CA GLU A 735 85.08 -20.21 25.09
C GLU A 735 83.80 -19.70 25.77
N GLU A 736 83.52 -20.16 27.00
CA GLU A 736 82.34 -19.71 27.76
C GLU A 736 82.38 -18.20 28.05
N VAL A 737 83.55 -17.63 28.33
CA VAL A 737 83.70 -16.18 28.52
C VAL A 737 83.37 -15.43 27.23
N ILE A 738 83.83 -15.91 26.08
CA ILE A 738 83.54 -15.29 24.77
C ILE A 738 82.03 -15.33 24.47
N GLU A 739 81.35 -16.45 24.73
CA GLU A 739 79.89 -16.55 24.56
C GLU A 739 79.13 -15.58 25.47
N LYS A 740 79.58 -15.45 26.73
CA LYS A 740 78.99 -14.50 27.70
C LYS A 740 79.20 -13.05 27.26
N ASP A 741 80.37 -12.71 26.73
CA ASP A 741 80.65 -11.37 26.21
C ASP A 741 79.78 -11.01 25.00
N ILE A 742 79.48 -11.96 24.11
CA ILE A 742 78.56 -11.74 22.98
C ILE A 742 77.14 -11.45 23.50
N LEU A 743 76.66 -12.26 24.46
CA LEU A 743 75.35 -12.06 25.10
C LEU A 743 75.24 -10.70 25.81
N ILE A 744 76.30 -10.26 26.49
CA ILE A 744 76.32 -8.95 27.15
C ILE A 744 76.18 -7.83 26.11
N ARG A 745 76.93 -7.88 25.00
CA ARG A 745 76.83 -6.87 23.93
C ARG A 745 75.44 -6.81 23.30
N GLU A 746 74.78 -7.94 23.11
CA GLU A 746 73.40 -7.98 22.60
C GLU A 746 72.41 -7.36 23.59
N LYS A 747 72.57 -7.63 24.89
CA LYS A 747 71.74 -7.04 25.94
C LYS A 747 71.99 -5.53 26.09
N GLU A 748 73.22 -5.07 25.94
CA GLU A 748 73.56 -3.65 25.93
C GLU A 748 72.93 -2.91 24.73
N LYS A 749 72.94 -3.51 23.53
CA LYS A 749 72.25 -2.94 22.36
C LYS A 749 70.74 -2.81 22.60
N LEU A 750 70.10 -3.87 23.09
CA LEU A 750 68.68 -3.86 23.45
C LEU A 750 68.37 -2.81 24.54
N TYR A 751 69.24 -2.68 25.54
CA TYR A 751 69.10 -1.68 26.59
C TYR A 751 69.15 -0.25 26.02
N ILE A 752 70.11 0.02 25.12
CA ILE A 752 70.22 1.34 24.47
C ILE A 752 69.01 1.63 23.57
N GLU A 753 68.51 0.65 22.83
CA GLU A 753 67.29 0.80 22.01
C GLU A 753 66.06 1.08 22.88
N LEU A 754 65.91 0.35 23.99
CA LEU A 754 64.84 0.58 24.97
C LEU A 754 64.96 1.95 25.64
N CYS A 755 66.18 2.40 25.97
CA CYS A 755 66.42 3.74 26.50
C CYS A 755 66.06 4.83 25.49
N LYS A 756 66.35 4.64 24.19
CA LYS A 756 65.92 5.59 23.14
C LYS A 756 64.41 5.66 23.00
N ILE A 757 63.73 4.51 23.02
CA ILE A 757 62.26 4.45 22.96
C ILE A 757 61.65 5.10 24.21
N SER A 758 62.19 4.81 25.40
CA SER A 758 61.76 5.40 26.67
C SER A 758 61.96 6.92 26.70
N ALA A 759 63.10 7.43 26.20
CA ALA A 759 63.36 8.86 26.09
C ALA A 759 62.45 9.57 25.06
N SER A 760 61.96 8.85 24.05
CA SER A 760 61.00 9.38 23.06
C SER A 760 59.54 9.34 23.54
N GLN A 761 59.25 8.68 24.67
CA GLN A 761 57.93 8.73 25.29
C GLN A 761 57.86 9.91 26.27
N PRO A 762 56.80 10.73 26.21
CA PRO A 762 56.62 11.81 27.17
C PRO A 762 56.51 11.23 28.59
N GLY A 763 57.33 11.75 29.51
CA GLY A 763 57.37 11.29 30.89
C GLY A 763 56.00 11.32 31.57
N ILE A 764 55.84 10.51 32.61
CA ILE A 764 54.57 10.32 33.34
C ILE A 764 53.94 11.64 33.81
N GLU A 765 54.75 12.67 34.08
CA GLU A 765 54.26 14.01 34.41
C GLU A 765 53.63 14.73 33.21
N VAL A 766 54.22 14.62 32.02
CA VAL A 766 53.67 15.21 30.78
C VAL A 766 52.38 14.49 30.39
N ALA A 767 52.32 13.16 30.53
CA ALA A 767 51.10 12.39 30.31
C ALA A 767 49.97 12.81 31.28
N LYS A 768 50.27 12.99 32.57
CA LYS A 768 49.33 13.51 33.56
C LYS A 768 48.89 14.94 33.25
N GLN A 769 49.80 15.80 32.79
CA GLN A 769 49.45 17.16 32.38
C GLN A 769 48.52 17.16 31.16
N VAL A 770 48.77 16.31 30.16
CA VAL A 770 47.90 16.15 28.98
C VAL A 770 46.49 15.69 29.39
N ASP A 771 46.38 14.76 30.35
CA ASP A 771 45.07 14.31 30.85
C ASP A 771 44.33 15.42 31.61
N VAL A 772 45.05 16.22 32.40
CA VAL A 772 44.47 17.39 33.08
C VAL A 772 44.02 18.44 32.06
N TYR A 773 44.81 18.70 31.02
CA TYR A 773 44.43 19.63 29.96
C TYR A 773 43.25 19.11 29.12
N LYS A 774 43.18 17.80 28.84
CA LYS A 774 42.01 17.18 28.18
C LYS A 774 40.73 17.33 28.99
N ARG A 775 40.78 17.10 30.32
CA ARG A 775 39.62 17.31 31.20
C ARG A 775 39.20 18.79 31.23
N LYS A 776 40.16 19.72 31.37
CA LYS A 776 39.88 21.16 31.31
C LYS A 776 39.26 21.57 29.96
N LEU A 777 39.72 20.99 28.85
CA LEU A 777 39.15 21.24 27.53
C LEU A 777 37.71 20.70 27.43
N GLN A 778 37.45 19.50 27.94
CA GLN A 778 36.11 18.91 27.98
C GLN A 778 35.14 19.74 28.84
N ASP A 779 35.57 20.22 30.01
CA ASP A 779 34.76 21.08 30.86
C ASP A 779 34.48 22.43 30.18
N LYS A 780 35.47 23.00 29.49
CA LYS A 780 35.28 24.22 28.67
C LYS A 780 34.35 23.98 27.47
N MET A 781 34.38 22.81 26.83
CA MET A 781 33.42 22.45 25.76
C MET A 781 32.00 22.27 26.30
N LYS A 782 31.83 21.65 27.47
CA LYS A 782 30.52 21.58 28.14
C LYS A 782 30.00 22.96 28.51
N HIS A 783 30.86 23.84 29.01
CA HIS A 783 30.50 25.22 29.31
C HIS A 783 30.15 26.02 28.05
N LEU A 784 30.90 25.85 26.96
CA LEU A 784 30.57 26.44 25.65
C LEU A 784 29.24 25.90 25.12
N SER A 785 28.96 24.60 25.26
CA SER A 785 27.67 24.02 24.89
C SER A 785 26.53 24.61 25.71
N TYR A 786 26.73 24.81 27.01
CA TYR A 786 25.76 25.48 27.89
C TYR A 786 25.52 26.92 27.46
N ILE A 787 26.58 27.72 27.26
CA ILE A 787 26.47 29.10 26.76
C ILE A 787 25.81 29.14 25.38
N THR A 788 26.08 28.18 24.50
CA THR A 788 25.46 28.09 23.18
C THR A 788 23.96 27.80 23.30
N SER A 789 23.57 26.93 24.25
CA SER A 789 22.14 26.67 24.54
C SER A 789 21.45 27.87 25.20
N GLU A 790 22.13 28.61 26.08
CA GLU A 790 21.61 29.87 26.63
C GLU A 790 21.49 30.94 25.55
N LEU A 791 22.47 31.06 24.65
CA LEU A 791 22.40 31.96 23.49
C LEU A 791 21.25 31.59 22.57
N ALA A 792 21.04 30.31 22.27
CA ALA A 792 19.90 29.86 21.47
C ALA A 792 18.56 30.20 22.14
N ARG A 793 18.45 30.01 23.46
CA ARG A 793 17.26 30.40 24.23
C ARG A 793 17.02 31.91 24.20
N ASN A 794 18.08 32.70 24.36
CA ASN A 794 18.00 34.15 24.29
C ASN A 794 17.67 34.63 22.86
N GLN A 795 18.15 33.93 21.83
CA GLN A 795 17.81 34.23 20.43
C GLN A 795 16.31 34.03 20.19
N ILE A 796 15.73 32.93 20.70
CA ILE A 796 14.29 32.65 20.64
C ILE A 796 13.52 33.76 21.37
N GLN A 797 13.95 34.14 22.57
CA GLN A 797 13.31 35.21 23.34
C GLN A 797 13.38 36.58 22.63
N VAL A 798 14.48 36.86 21.93
CA VAL A 798 14.61 38.07 21.10
C VAL A 798 13.67 38.03 19.90
N ASP A 799 13.50 36.87 19.27
CA ASP A 799 12.57 36.73 18.14
C ASP A 799 11.10 36.81 18.60
N GLU A 800 10.76 36.28 19.77
CA GLU A 800 9.48 36.52 20.44
C GLU A 800 9.23 38.02 20.65
N TYR A 801 10.20 38.74 21.23
CA TYR A 801 10.09 40.19 21.39
C TYR A 801 9.97 40.95 20.06
N LYS A 802 10.65 40.52 18.99
CA LYS A 802 10.45 41.11 17.66
C LYS A 802 9.03 40.89 17.15
N THR A 803 8.48 39.69 17.33
CA THR A 803 7.10 39.41 16.93
C THR A 803 6.08 40.22 17.74
N GLU A 804 6.32 40.41 19.04
CA GLU A 804 5.50 41.29 19.90
C GLU A 804 5.62 42.77 19.53
N ILE A 805 6.81 43.22 19.11
CA ILE A 805 7.01 44.57 18.57
C ILE A 805 6.26 44.72 17.25
N ASP A 806 6.32 43.74 16.35
CA ASP A 806 5.61 43.77 15.06
C ASP A 806 4.09 43.74 15.24
N THR A 807 3.56 42.98 16.20
CA THR A 807 2.12 43.01 16.54
C THR A 807 1.74 44.35 17.14
N SER A 808 2.52 44.86 18.09
CA SER A 808 2.31 46.19 18.68
C SER A 808 2.37 47.30 17.62
N MET A 809 3.29 47.22 16.65
CA MET A 809 3.37 48.16 15.52
C MET A 809 2.14 48.06 14.62
N LYS A 810 1.65 46.85 14.32
CA LYS A 810 0.41 46.64 13.56
C LYS A 810 -0.79 47.20 14.29
N GLU A 811 -0.89 47.01 15.61
CA GLU A 811 -1.94 47.59 16.44
C GLU A 811 -1.85 49.12 16.45
N LEU A 812 -0.65 49.68 16.55
CA LEU A 812 -0.42 51.12 16.50
C LEU A 812 -0.79 51.71 15.12
N ASP A 813 -0.54 50.98 14.03
CA ASP A 813 -0.98 51.35 12.68
C ASP A 813 -2.50 51.25 12.49
N VAL A 814 -3.16 50.27 13.12
CA VAL A 814 -4.63 50.19 13.15
C VAL A 814 -5.20 51.38 13.91
N VAL A 815 -4.65 51.70 15.08
CA VAL A 815 -5.06 52.87 15.88
C VAL A 815 -4.79 54.18 15.12
N LYS A 816 -3.64 54.32 14.45
CA LYS A 816 -3.37 55.47 13.57
C LYS A 816 -4.40 55.56 12.44
N LYS A 817 -4.73 54.46 11.77
CA LYS A 817 -5.76 54.44 10.72
C LYS A 817 -7.13 54.82 11.25
N GLN A 818 -7.51 54.34 12.44
CA GLN A 818 -8.75 54.73 13.12
C GLN A 818 -8.74 56.21 13.51
N TYR A 819 -7.61 56.72 14.04
CA TYR A 819 -7.45 58.14 14.37
C TYR A 819 -7.54 59.04 13.12
N PHE A 820 -6.87 58.66 12.02
CA PHE A 820 -6.96 59.41 10.76
C PHE A 820 -8.34 59.31 10.10
N ALA A 821 -9.05 58.18 10.25
CA ALA A 821 -10.43 58.04 9.82
C ALA A 821 -11.37 58.94 10.63
N ASN A 822 -11.22 58.96 11.95
CA ASN A 822 -11.97 59.83 12.85
C ASN A 822 -11.67 61.31 12.57
N LYS A 823 -10.41 61.68 12.32
CA LYS A 823 -10.01 63.04 11.96
C LYS A 823 -10.52 63.47 10.58
N LYS A 824 -10.59 62.54 9.61
CA LYS A 824 -11.28 62.77 8.32
C LYS A 824 -12.79 62.95 8.49
N ALA A 825 -13.41 62.18 9.39
CA ALA A 825 -14.83 62.34 9.72
C ALA A 825 -15.11 63.68 10.43
N GLU A 826 -14.22 64.14 11.31
CA GLU A 826 -14.30 65.47 11.94
C GLU A 826 -14.11 66.61 10.93
N LEU A 827 -13.17 66.48 9.98
CA LEU A 827 -12.98 67.45 8.91
C LEU A 827 -14.13 67.47 7.90
N ALA A 828 -14.85 66.35 7.71
CA ALA A 828 -16.08 66.30 6.92
C ALA A 828 -17.30 66.92 7.65
N CYS A 829 -17.21 67.12 8.97
CA CYS A 829 -18.24 67.73 9.81
C CYS A 829 -17.97 69.20 10.18
N GLN A 830 -17.01 69.88 9.55
CA GLN A 830 -16.87 71.32 9.69
C GLN A 830 -17.73 72.09 8.66
N PRO A 831 -18.66 72.95 9.11
CA PRO A 831 -19.50 73.74 8.22
C PRO A 831 -18.69 74.86 7.55
N LYS A 832 -18.91 75.03 6.23
CA LYS A 832 -18.50 76.22 5.48
C LYS A 832 -18.81 77.49 6.26
N LYS A 833 -17.81 78.35 6.45
CA LYS A 833 -18.02 79.75 6.84
C LYS A 833 -17.48 80.70 5.76
N PRO A 834 -18.09 81.90 5.67
CA PRO A 834 -18.31 82.59 4.41
C PRO A 834 -17.16 83.52 4.02
N VAL A 835 -17.22 83.90 2.75
CA VAL A 835 -16.64 85.10 2.15
C VAL A 835 -16.70 86.30 3.09
N TYR A 836 -15.59 86.99 3.27
CA TYR A 836 -15.57 88.45 3.41
C TYR A 836 -14.43 89.02 2.56
N GLN A 837 -14.81 90.03 1.77
CA GLN A 837 -13.92 90.92 1.03
C GLN A 837 -12.85 91.50 1.95
N PHE A 838 -11.58 91.42 1.54
CA PHE A 838 -10.74 92.56 1.15
C PHE A 838 -9.58 92.07 0.30
#